data_AF-K9J6J7-F1
#
_entry.id   AF-K9J6J7-F1
#
_cell.length_a   1.000
_cell.length_b   1.000
_cell.length_c   1.000
_cell.angle_alpha   90.00
_cell.angle_beta   90.00
_cell.angle_gamma   90.00
#
_symmetry.space_group_name_H-M   'P 1'
#
loop_
_entity.id
_entity.type
_entity.pdbx_description
1 polymer ?
#
loop_
_entity_poly.entity_id
_entity_poly.type
_entity_poly.pdbx_seq_one_letter_code
_entity_poly.pdbx_strand_id
1 'polypeptide(L)'
;MGENEDEKQTQAGQVFENFVQASTCKGTLQAFNILTRHLDLDPLDHRNFYSKLKSKVTTWKAKALWYKLDKRGSHKEYKRGKSCMNTKCLIIGGGPCGLRTAIELAYLGAKVVVVEKRDTFSRNNVLHLWPFTIHDLRGLGAKKFYGKFCAGSIDHISIRQLQLILFKVALLLGVEIHVNVEFVKVLEPPEDQENQKIGWRAEFLPADHSLSEFEFDVIIGADGRRNTLEGFRRKEFRGKLAIAITANFINRNSTAEAKVEEISGVAFIFNQKFFQDLKEETGIDLENIVYYKDCTHYFVMTAKKQSLLDKGVIINDYIDTEMLLCAENVNQDNLLSYAREAADFATNYQLPSLDFAMNHYGQPDVAMFDFTSMYASENAALVRERQSHQLLVALVGDSLLEPFWPMGTGCARGFLAAFDTAWMVKSWDQGTPPLELLAERESLYRLLPQTTPENINKNFEQYTLDPGTRYPNLNSNCVRPHQVKHLYITKELHQCPLERLGSVRRSVGLSRRESDIRPSKLLTWCQQQTEGYQHVNVTDLTTSWRSGLALCAIIHRFRPELINFDALNEDDAVENNQLAFDVAEREFGIPPVTTGKEMASAQEPDKLSMVLYLSKFYELFRGTPLRPVDSWRKNYRENADLSLAKSSMSHNYLNLTFPRKRTPRVDSRMEENDMNKRRRKGFNNLDEPSAFSSQSLGSNQEGGKEGGNQNKVKSMASQLLAKFEENSRNPTLLRQESIRKVFPLNLGGSDTCYFCKKRVYVMERLSAEGHFFHRECFRCSVCGTTLRLAAYAFDGDEGKFFCKPHFVHCKTNSQQRKRRAELKQQKEEEGMWKEQEAPRRDPPPESSCAAAAISMPEGSPPGIPNSFFRKALSWSLRLPWGLFHLPRRLLNWIQGLLRAASQHIRDNAYNYCYTYELLSLGLPLLWVFSEALASMYRESEESLESIRDWLLGCFPDKLH
;
A
#
# COMPACT_ATOMS: atom_id res chain seq x y z
N MET A 1 4.00 65.40 -20.03
CA MET A 1 4.25 64.00 -20.43
C MET A 1 3.97 63.04 -19.28
N GLY A 2 4.63 63.17 -18.12
CA GLY A 2 4.46 62.23 -16.99
C GLY A 2 3.02 61.96 -16.54
N GLU A 3 2.15 62.98 -16.52
CA GLU A 3 0.72 62.82 -16.17
C GLU A 3 0.02 61.71 -16.99
N ASN A 4 0.35 61.61 -18.28
CA ASN A 4 -0.24 60.62 -19.20
C ASN A 4 0.36 59.20 -19.02
N GLU A 5 1.42 59.05 -18.23
CA GLU A 5 1.97 57.76 -17.80
C GLU A 5 1.43 57.36 -16.42
N ASP A 6 1.33 58.31 -15.47
CA ASP A 6 0.73 58.07 -14.16
C ASP A 6 -0.78 57.74 -14.26
N GLU A 7 -1.52 58.39 -15.16
CA GLU A 7 -2.91 58.02 -15.48
C GLU A 7 -3.01 56.58 -16.00
N LYS A 8 -2.15 56.19 -16.96
CA LYS A 8 -2.12 54.82 -17.50
C LYS A 8 -1.72 53.80 -16.45
N GLN A 9 -0.74 54.11 -15.60
CA GLN A 9 -0.30 53.23 -14.53
C GLN A 9 -1.38 53.06 -13.46
N THR A 10 -2.16 54.11 -13.19
CA THR A 10 -3.33 54.10 -12.30
C THR A 10 -4.48 53.29 -12.90
N GLN A 11 -4.77 53.47 -14.19
CA GLN A 11 -5.80 52.72 -14.93
C GLN A 11 -5.46 51.23 -14.99
N ALA A 12 -4.21 50.87 -15.30
CA ALA A 12 -3.70 49.50 -15.21
C ALA A 12 -3.86 48.91 -13.80
N GLY A 13 -3.61 49.72 -12.76
CA GLY A 13 -3.86 49.37 -11.37
C GLY A 13 -5.32 49.04 -11.08
N GLN A 14 -6.27 49.82 -11.59
CA GLN A 14 -7.69 49.59 -11.41
C GLN A 14 -8.17 48.33 -12.16
N VAL A 15 -7.76 48.14 -13.41
CA VAL A 15 -8.10 46.93 -14.20
C VAL A 15 -7.53 45.67 -13.53
N PHE A 16 -6.33 45.75 -12.96
CA PHE A 16 -5.76 44.65 -12.17
C PHE A 16 -6.55 44.36 -10.88
N GLU A 17 -6.97 45.38 -10.13
CA GLU A 17 -7.82 45.18 -8.95
C GLU A 17 -9.19 44.57 -9.31
N ASN A 18 -9.78 44.93 -10.47
CA ASN A 18 -11.01 44.31 -10.97
C ASN A 18 -10.83 42.80 -11.20
N PHE A 19 -9.70 42.38 -11.82
CA PHE A 19 -9.34 40.97 -11.98
C PHE A 19 -9.13 40.26 -10.61
N VAL A 20 -8.45 40.91 -9.67
CA VAL A 20 -8.27 40.37 -8.31
C VAL A 20 -9.62 40.17 -7.59
N GLN A 21 -10.58 41.08 -7.79
CA GLN A 21 -11.90 41.05 -7.13
C GLN A 21 -12.94 40.14 -7.81
N ALA A 22 -12.74 39.73 -9.07
CA ALA A 22 -13.71 38.93 -9.82
C ALA A 22 -14.13 37.63 -9.10
N SER A 23 -15.44 37.38 -8.99
CA SER A 23 -16.04 36.31 -8.16
C SER A 23 -16.54 35.08 -8.93
N THR A 24 -16.35 35.05 -10.24
CA THR A 24 -16.76 33.96 -11.14
C THR A 24 -15.66 33.63 -12.15
N CYS A 25 -15.68 32.43 -12.73
CA CYS A 25 -14.70 32.03 -13.75
C CYS A 25 -14.79 32.92 -15.00
N LYS A 26 -15.99 33.05 -15.60
CA LYS A 26 -16.26 33.99 -16.72
C LYS A 26 -15.81 35.42 -16.42
N GLY A 27 -16.18 35.98 -15.27
CA GLY A 27 -15.81 37.34 -14.88
C GLY A 27 -14.31 37.51 -14.68
N THR A 28 -13.61 36.47 -14.19
CA THR A 28 -12.15 36.48 -14.06
C THR A 28 -11.47 36.44 -15.43
N LEU A 29 -11.95 35.61 -16.37
CA LEU A 29 -11.46 35.58 -17.76
C LEU A 29 -11.71 36.91 -18.49
N GLN A 30 -12.90 37.49 -18.34
CA GLN A 30 -13.24 38.79 -18.92
C GLN A 30 -12.33 39.89 -18.38
N ALA A 31 -12.15 39.98 -17.06
CA ALA A 31 -11.25 40.95 -16.44
C ALA A 31 -9.77 40.73 -16.84
N PHE A 32 -9.33 39.48 -16.98
CA PHE A 32 -7.99 39.14 -17.47
C PHE A 32 -7.80 39.55 -18.93
N ASN A 33 -8.76 39.27 -19.81
CA ASN A 33 -8.71 39.66 -21.22
C ASN A 33 -8.78 41.18 -21.42
N ILE A 34 -9.44 41.92 -20.52
CA ILE A 34 -9.38 43.40 -20.50
C ILE A 34 -8.00 43.87 -20.03
N LEU A 35 -7.42 43.24 -18.99
CA LEU A 35 -6.09 43.55 -18.48
C LEU A 35 -4.99 43.33 -19.53
N THR A 36 -5.00 42.20 -20.23
CA THR A 36 -3.97 41.88 -21.22
C THR A 36 -4.05 42.76 -22.46
N ARG A 37 -5.27 43.10 -22.92
CA ARG A 37 -5.48 44.07 -24.01
C ARG A 37 -5.09 45.50 -23.60
N HIS A 38 -5.49 45.96 -22.42
CA HIS A 38 -5.16 47.30 -21.92
C HIS A 38 -3.65 47.48 -21.74
N LEU A 39 -2.95 46.43 -21.31
CA LEU A 39 -1.51 46.45 -21.11
C LEU A 39 -0.68 46.14 -22.35
N ASP A 40 -1.27 45.78 -23.48
CA ASP A 40 -0.55 45.23 -24.64
C ASP A 40 0.35 44.03 -24.25
N LEU A 41 -0.30 42.91 -23.94
CA LEU A 41 0.31 41.65 -23.53
C LEU A 41 -0.35 40.48 -24.26
N ASP A 42 0.44 39.70 -24.99
CA ASP A 42 0.02 38.42 -25.55
C ASP A 42 0.10 37.30 -24.48
N PRO A 43 -1.01 36.62 -24.13
CA PRO A 43 -0.99 35.46 -23.24
C PRO A 43 -0.27 34.23 -23.80
N LEU A 44 -0.08 34.12 -25.13
CA LEU A 44 0.53 32.95 -25.76
C LEU A 44 2.05 32.92 -25.56
N ASP A 45 2.70 34.09 -25.44
CA ASP A 45 4.10 34.30 -25.00
C ASP A 45 4.31 33.97 -23.50
N HIS A 46 3.97 32.74 -23.10
CA HIS A 46 4.06 32.24 -21.74
C HIS A 46 5.45 32.43 -21.10
N ARG A 47 6.52 32.44 -21.90
CA ARG A 47 7.91 32.60 -21.45
C ARG A 47 8.19 34.00 -20.89
N ASN A 48 7.53 35.04 -21.41
CA ASN A 48 7.74 36.42 -20.99
C ASN A 48 6.48 37.09 -20.40
N PHE A 49 5.31 36.44 -20.46
CA PHE A 49 4.04 37.02 -20.02
C PHE A 49 4.11 37.55 -18.57
N TYR A 50 4.49 36.72 -17.60
CA TYR A 50 4.56 37.12 -16.19
C TYR A 50 5.56 38.26 -15.93
N SER A 51 6.72 38.27 -16.61
CA SER A 51 7.73 39.31 -16.42
C SER A 51 7.29 40.66 -17.03
N LYS A 52 6.66 40.64 -18.22
CA LYS A 52 6.04 41.81 -18.86
C LYS A 52 4.83 42.33 -18.08
N LEU A 53 3.99 41.44 -17.52
CA LEU A 53 2.85 41.83 -16.68
C LEU A 53 3.30 42.50 -15.38
N LYS A 54 4.30 41.91 -14.70
CA LYS A 54 4.86 42.45 -13.46
C LYS A 54 5.51 43.82 -13.66
N SER A 55 6.19 44.06 -14.79
CA SER A 55 6.80 45.38 -15.07
C SER A 55 5.77 46.45 -15.41
N LYS A 56 4.65 46.10 -16.05
CA LYS A 56 3.56 47.04 -16.39
C LYS A 56 2.58 47.32 -15.23
N VAL A 57 2.49 46.44 -14.21
CA VAL A 57 1.58 46.60 -13.05
C VAL A 57 2.36 46.86 -11.76
N THR A 58 2.76 48.11 -11.54
CA THR A 58 3.69 48.49 -10.45
C THR A 58 3.03 48.99 -9.15
N THR A 59 1.71 48.87 -9.00
CA THR A 59 0.99 49.38 -7.80
C THR A 59 1.44 48.68 -6.51
N TRP A 60 1.34 49.37 -5.37
CA TRP A 60 1.75 48.81 -4.07
C TRP A 60 0.99 47.53 -3.70
N LYS A 61 -0.30 47.46 -4.05
CA LYS A 61 -1.16 46.28 -3.86
C LYS A 61 -0.71 45.08 -4.70
N ALA A 62 -0.19 45.31 -5.90
CA ALA A 62 0.32 44.26 -6.79
C ALA A 62 1.74 43.82 -6.39
N LYS A 63 2.62 44.76 -6.02
CA LYS A 63 3.99 44.49 -5.53
C LYS A 63 4.03 43.46 -4.39
N ALA A 64 3.07 43.49 -3.46
CA ALA A 64 2.96 42.52 -2.37
C ALA A 64 2.61 41.08 -2.84
N LEU A 65 1.91 40.92 -3.97
CA LEU A 65 1.68 39.64 -4.62
C LEU A 65 2.90 39.21 -5.45
N TRP A 66 3.50 40.13 -6.20
CA TRP A 66 4.70 39.87 -7.00
C TRP A 66 5.86 39.34 -6.14
N TYR A 67 6.12 39.94 -4.97
CA TYR A 67 7.11 39.43 -4.03
C TYR A 67 6.88 37.98 -3.61
N LYS A 68 5.61 37.57 -3.46
CA LYS A 68 5.23 36.20 -3.07
C LYS A 68 5.44 35.19 -4.20
N LEU A 69 4.97 35.53 -5.40
CA LEU A 69 5.13 34.67 -6.59
C LEU A 69 6.62 34.58 -7.00
N ASP A 70 7.35 35.70 -6.95
CA ASP A 70 8.80 35.75 -7.18
C ASP A 70 9.57 34.91 -6.15
N LYS A 71 9.19 34.96 -4.85
CA LYS A 71 9.81 34.10 -3.83
C LYS A 71 9.63 32.61 -4.18
N ARG A 72 8.45 32.17 -4.63
CA ARG A 72 8.24 30.78 -5.10
C ARG A 72 9.08 30.47 -6.34
N GLY A 73 8.97 31.28 -7.39
CA GLY A 73 9.69 31.06 -8.67
C GLY A 73 11.21 31.18 -8.59
N SER A 74 11.75 31.82 -7.55
CA SER A 74 13.19 31.91 -7.28
C SER A 74 13.82 30.60 -6.79
N HIS A 75 13.01 29.60 -6.37
CA HIS A 75 13.53 28.39 -5.75
C HIS A 75 14.33 27.51 -6.73
N LYS A 76 15.34 26.80 -6.21
CA LYS A 76 16.42 26.18 -7.01
C LYS A 76 15.94 25.16 -8.04
N GLU A 77 14.86 24.41 -7.77
CA GLU A 77 14.36 23.36 -8.67
C GLU A 77 13.77 23.93 -9.96
N TYR A 78 13.31 25.19 -9.95
CA TYR A 78 12.73 25.89 -11.09
C TYR A 78 13.78 26.47 -12.05
N LYS A 79 15.05 26.58 -11.62
CA LYS A 79 16.16 27.23 -12.37
C LYS A 79 15.80 28.61 -12.94
N ARG A 80 14.90 29.35 -12.27
CA ARG A 80 14.25 30.61 -12.74
C ARG A 80 13.43 30.44 -14.03
N GLY A 81 12.53 29.44 -14.08
CA GLY A 81 11.71 29.14 -15.27
C GLY A 81 12.49 28.49 -16.41
N LYS A 82 13.57 27.75 -16.08
CA LYS A 82 14.49 27.14 -17.07
C LYS A 82 14.68 25.63 -16.88
N SER A 83 13.75 24.97 -16.19
CA SER A 83 13.83 23.53 -15.89
C SER A 83 13.03 22.64 -16.84
N CYS A 84 12.03 23.18 -17.53
CA CYS A 84 11.17 22.46 -18.48
C CYS A 84 10.87 23.27 -19.76
N MET A 85 11.83 24.06 -20.28
CA MET A 85 11.53 25.09 -21.30
C MET A 85 11.00 24.54 -22.63
N ASN A 86 11.29 23.28 -22.95
CA ASN A 86 10.92 22.65 -24.21
C ASN A 86 9.71 21.73 -24.08
N THR A 87 9.36 21.32 -22.86
CA THR A 87 8.19 20.48 -22.58
C THR A 87 6.87 21.24 -22.81
N LYS A 88 5.97 20.65 -23.60
CA LYS A 88 4.57 21.06 -23.77
C LYS A 88 3.67 20.13 -22.92
N CYS A 89 2.79 20.72 -22.09
CA CYS A 89 1.93 20.03 -21.14
C CYS A 89 0.44 20.31 -21.39
N LEU A 90 -0.38 19.27 -21.54
CA LEU A 90 -1.84 19.34 -21.50
C LEU A 90 -2.38 18.84 -20.16
N ILE A 91 -3.28 19.59 -19.52
CA ILE A 91 -3.93 19.23 -18.26
C ILE A 91 -5.44 19.16 -18.47
N ILE A 92 -6.04 18.01 -18.16
CA ILE A 92 -7.48 17.79 -18.26
C ILE A 92 -8.10 18.05 -16.88
N GLY A 93 -8.95 19.08 -16.78
CA GLY A 93 -9.68 19.46 -15.58
C GLY A 93 -9.11 20.70 -14.88
N GLY A 94 -9.91 21.76 -14.81
CA GLY A 94 -9.66 22.99 -14.06
C GLY A 94 -9.99 22.88 -12.56
N GLY A 95 -9.96 21.67 -12.00
CA GLY A 95 -10.12 21.42 -10.57
C GLY A 95 -8.93 21.96 -9.74
N PRO A 96 -9.04 22.04 -8.40
CA PRO A 96 -7.97 22.54 -7.56
C PRO A 96 -6.62 21.84 -7.80
N CYS A 97 -6.64 20.51 -7.95
CA CYS A 97 -5.44 19.70 -8.15
C CYS A 97 -4.82 19.91 -9.55
N GLY A 98 -5.64 20.07 -10.59
CA GLY A 98 -5.20 20.39 -11.95
C GLY A 98 -4.57 21.78 -12.04
N LEU A 99 -5.27 22.80 -11.55
CA LEU A 99 -4.75 24.18 -11.48
C LEU A 99 -3.49 24.28 -10.60
N ARG A 100 -3.43 23.56 -9.47
CA ARG A 100 -2.23 23.51 -8.63
C ARG A 100 -1.03 22.89 -9.35
N THR A 101 -1.26 21.87 -10.18
CA THR A 101 -0.22 21.25 -11.02
C THR A 101 0.23 22.22 -12.13
N ALA A 102 -0.72 22.90 -12.78
CA ALA A 102 -0.43 23.89 -13.82
C ALA A 102 0.52 25.00 -13.33
N ILE A 103 0.31 25.49 -12.10
CA ILE A 103 1.15 26.50 -11.45
C ILE A 103 2.61 26.03 -11.28
N GLU A 104 2.85 24.79 -10.83
CA GLU A 104 4.23 24.29 -10.67
C GLU A 104 4.93 24.07 -12.03
N LEU A 105 4.20 23.60 -13.03
CA LEU A 105 4.72 23.41 -14.39
C LEU A 105 5.04 24.74 -15.08
N ALA A 106 4.23 25.78 -14.86
CA ALA A 106 4.54 27.14 -15.29
C ALA A 106 5.80 27.69 -14.61
N TYR A 107 5.96 27.49 -13.28
CA TYR A 107 7.20 27.85 -12.59
C TYR A 107 8.44 27.09 -13.10
N LEU A 108 8.30 25.85 -13.57
CA LEU A 108 9.38 25.10 -14.22
C LEU A 108 9.75 25.65 -15.61
N GLY A 109 8.85 26.40 -16.27
CA GLY A 109 9.06 27.02 -17.58
C GLY A 109 8.38 26.30 -18.76
N ALA A 110 7.54 25.29 -18.50
CA ALA A 110 6.83 24.55 -19.55
C ALA A 110 5.76 25.41 -20.24
N LYS A 111 5.38 25.04 -21.47
CA LYS A 111 4.11 25.52 -22.08
C LYS A 111 2.98 24.70 -21.47
N VAL A 112 2.09 25.34 -20.71
CA VAL A 112 0.99 24.65 -20.02
C VAL A 112 -0.34 25.10 -20.60
N VAL A 113 -1.12 24.12 -21.08
CA VAL A 113 -2.52 24.27 -21.51
C VAL A 113 -3.40 23.48 -20.55
N VAL A 114 -4.47 24.11 -20.05
CA VAL A 114 -5.51 23.48 -19.22
C VAL A 114 -6.82 23.50 -20.00
N VAL A 115 -7.50 22.35 -20.11
CA VAL A 115 -8.86 22.26 -20.64
C VAL A 115 -9.85 21.94 -19.52
N GLU A 116 -10.94 22.68 -19.45
CA GLU A 116 -12.04 22.47 -18.52
C GLU A 116 -13.37 22.53 -19.27
N LYS A 117 -14.22 21.53 -19.10
CA LYS A 117 -15.49 21.42 -19.82
C LYS A 117 -16.60 22.30 -19.27
N ARG A 118 -16.33 23.03 -18.18
CA ARG A 118 -17.23 23.98 -17.54
C ARG A 118 -16.67 25.40 -17.63
N ASP A 119 -17.57 26.37 -17.72
CA ASP A 119 -17.25 27.80 -17.65
C ASP A 119 -17.50 28.42 -16.26
N THR A 120 -17.86 27.59 -15.27
CA THR A 120 -18.37 28.01 -13.98
C THR A 120 -17.88 27.11 -12.84
N PHE A 121 -17.38 27.72 -11.77
CA PHE A 121 -16.99 27.03 -10.54
C PHE A 121 -18.18 27.01 -9.56
N SER A 122 -19.01 25.98 -9.69
CA SER A 122 -20.32 25.89 -9.00
C SER A 122 -20.29 25.30 -7.59
N ARG A 123 -19.31 24.46 -7.27
CA ARG A 123 -19.32 23.64 -6.03
C ARG A 123 -19.12 24.50 -4.78
N ASN A 124 -20.17 24.61 -3.96
CA ASN A 124 -20.13 25.34 -2.69
C ASN A 124 -19.47 24.53 -1.55
N ASN A 125 -19.55 23.18 -1.60
CA ASN A 125 -19.01 22.28 -0.57
C ASN A 125 -17.59 22.65 -0.11
N VAL A 126 -17.33 22.47 1.20
CA VAL A 126 -16.12 22.96 1.86
C VAL A 126 -15.07 21.84 2.03
N LEU A 127 -13.83 22.18 1.69
CA LEU A 127 -12.64 21.34 1.88
C LEU A 127 -11.86 21.79 3.12
N HIS A 128 -11.54 20.86 4.00
CA HIS A 128 -10.51 21.06 5.01
C HIS A 128 -9.10 21.11 4.37
N LEU A 129 -8.23 21.91 4.96
CA LEU A 129 -6.88 22.24 4.49
C LEU A 129 -5.85 21.90 5.57
N TRP A 130 -4.97 20.93 5.32
CA TRP A 130 -3.86 20.67 6.23
C TRP A 130 -2.92 21.87 6.33
N PRO A 131 -2.20 22.07 7.45
CA PRO A 131 -1.35 23.24 7.68
C PRO A 131 -0.37 23.58 6.54
N PHE A 132 0.21 22.58 5.87
CA PHE A 132 1.10 22.81 4.73
C PHE A 132 0.38 23.40 3.50
N THR A 133 -0.88 23.02 3.25
CA THR A 133 -1.69 23.57 2.14
C THR A 133 -2.10 25.01 2.43
N ILE A 134 -2.42 25.34 3.69
CA ILE A 134 -2.65 26.72 4.13
C ILE A 134 -1.37 27.55 3.94
N HIS A 135 -0.20 26.99 4.28
CA HIS A 135 1.08 27.66 4.07
C HIS A 135 1.40 27.88 2.58
N ASP A 136 1.25 26.85 1.74
CA ASP A 136 1.45 26.93 0.28
C ASP A 136 0.53 27.97 -0.38
N LEU A 137 -0.76 27.95 -0.06
CA LEU A 137 -1.74 28.93 -0.56
C LEU A 137 -1.47 30.36 -0.04
N ARG A 138 -1.04 30.52 1.22
CA ARG A 138 -0.53 31.82 1.73
C ARG A 138 0.76 32.23 1.01
N GLY A 139 1.56 31.27 0.53
CA GLY A 139 2.73 31.45 -0.33
C GLY A 139 2.36 31.96 -1.73
N LEU A 140 1.34 31.38 -2.36
CA LEU A 140 0.78 31.82 -3.65
C LEU A 140 -0.07 33.11 -3.56
N GLY A 141 -0.21 33.70 -2.37
CA GLY A 141 -0.91 34.97 -2.18
C GLY A 141 -2.43 34.86 -2.04
N ALA A 142 -2.99 33.68 -1.69
CA ALA A 142 -4.43 33.44 -1.55
C ALA A 142 -5.21 34.56 -0.82
N LYS A 143 -4.66 35.11 0.27
CA LYS A 143 -5.30 36.20 1.05
C LYS A 143 -5.47 37.53 0.28
N LYS A 144 -4.77 37.73 -0.85
CA LYS A 144 -4.98 38.87 -1.76
C LYS A 144 -6.17 38.65 -2.70
N PHE A 145 -6.48 37.40 -3.04
CA PHE A 145 -7.62 37.02 -3.90
C PHE A 145 -8.89 36.70 -3.11
N TYR A 146 -8.77 36.21 -1.88
CA TYR A 146 -9.86 35.92 -0.96
C TYR A 146 -9.48 36.41 0.46
N GLY A 147 -9.97 37.59 0.85
CA GLY A 147 -9.54 38.25 2.10
C GLY A 147 -9.81 37.47 3.39
N LYS A 148 -10.86 36.62 3.37
CA LYS A 148 -11.23 35.71 4.48
C LYS A 148 -10.32 34.48 4.59
N PHE A 149 -9.44 34.21 3.63
CA PHE A 149 -8.69 32.95 3.53
C PHE A 149 -7.91 32.61 4.81
N CYS A 150 -8.35 31.54 5.48
CA CYS A 150 -7.81 31.05 6.76
C CYS A 150 -7.53 32.20 7.75
N ALA A 151 -8.56 33.02 8.00
CA ALA A 151 -8.55 34.06 9.03
C ALA A 151 -8.84 33.45 10.41
N GLY A 152 -8.13 33.91 11.45
CA GLY A 152 -8.22 33.31 12.78
C GLY A 152 -7.82 31.83 12.76
N SER A 153 -8.71 30.98 13.26
CA SER A 153 -8.55 29.52 13.32
C SER A 153 -9.10 28.75 12.10
N ILE A 154 -9.70 29.43 11.11
CA ILE A 154 -10.32 28.76 9.95
C ILE A 154 -9.27 27.93 9.18
N ASP A 155 -9.52 26.63 9.05
CA ASP A 155 -8.64 25.65 8.38
C ASP A 155 -9.26 25.05 7.12
N HIS A 156 -10.25 25.72 6.52
CA HIS A 156 -11.05 25.20 5.40
C HIS A 156 -11.39 26.26 4.35
N ILE A 157 -11.93 25.82 3.20
CA ILE A 157 -12.34 26.67 2.07
C ILE A 157 -13.38 25.97 1.17
N SER A 158 -14.40 26.69 0.66
CA SER A 158 -15.28 26.17 -0.39
C SER A 158 -14.54 25.88 -1.70
N ILE A 159 -14.88 24.76 -2.37
CA ILE A 159 -14.19 24.29 -3.58
C ILE A 159 -14.09 25.38 -4.66
N ARG A 160 -15.18 26.11 -4.89
CA ARG A 160 -15.24 27.22 -5.86
C ARG A 160 -14.26 28.36 -5.55
N GLN A 161 -14.04 28.71 -4.27
CA GLN A 161 -13.08 29.76 -3.90
C GLN A 161 -11.64 29.28 -4.09
N LEU A 162 -11.35 28.02 -3.76
CA LEU A 162 -10.03 27.43 -4.05
C LEU A 162 -9.74 27.38 -5.55
N GLN A 163 -10.73 27.02 -6.38
CA GLN A 163 -10.62 27.11 -7.83
C GLN A 163 -10.36 28.55 -8.29
N LEU A 164 -11.10 29.55 -7.82
CA LEU A 164 -10.87 30.97 -8.17
C LEU A 164 -9.46 31.48 -7.81
N ILE A 165 -8.95 31.13 -6.63
CA ILE A 165 -7.60 31.51 -6.18
C ILE A 165 -6.54 30.93 -7.14
N LEU A 166 -6.58 29.62 -7.37
CA LEU A 166 -5.59 28.93 -8.21
C LEU A 166 -5.71 29.33 -9.68
N PHE A 167 -6.93 29.56 -10.17
CA PHE A 167 -7.21 30.02 -11.53
C PHE A 167 -6.59 31.40 -11.79
N LYS A 168 -6.74 32.34 -10.85
CA LYS A 168 -6.08 33.65 -10.94
C LYS A 168 -4.56 33.53 -10.94
N VAL A 169 -3.98 32.70 -10.07
CA VAL A 169 -2.52 32.48 -10.04
C VAL A 169 -2.01 31.83 -11.33
N ALA A 170 -2.73 30.85 -11.88
CA ALA A 170 -2.38 30.20 -13.14
C ALA A 170 -2.38 31.19 -14.32
N LEU A 171 -3.44 31.98 -14.49
CA LEU A 171 -3.53 33.03 -15.53
C LEU A 171 -2.39 34.06 -15.39
N LEU A 172 -2.06 34.50 -14.17
CA LEU A 172 -0.94 35.44 -13.93
C LEU A 172 0.43 34.88 -14.31
N LEU A 173 0.61 33.56 -14.23
CA LEU A 173 1.84 32.86 -14.61
C LEU A 173 1.90 32.50 -16.11
N GLY A 174 0.92 32.90 -16.92
CA GLY A 174 0.89 32.60 -18.36
C GLY A 174 0.45 31.16 -18.68
N VAL A 175 -0.28 30.50 -17.77
CA VAL A 175 -0.98 29.25 -18.11
C VAL A 175 -2.13 29.58 -19.05
N GLU A 176 -2.19 28.86 -20.17
CA GLU A 176 -3.29 28.96 -21.12
C GLU A 176 -4.45 28.09 -20.64
N ILE A 177 -5.66 28.64 -20.49
CA ILE A 177 -6.81 27.91 -19.94
C ILE A 177 -8.04 28.10 -20.82
N HIS A 178 -8.56 26.98 -21.33
CA HIS A 178 -9.76 26.94 -22.16
C HIS A 178 -10.92 26.33 -21.38
N VAL A 179 -12.07 27.01 -21.45
CA VAL A 179 -13.31 26.64 -20.74
C VAL A 179 -14.41 26.28 -21.73
N ASN A 180 -15.34 25.41 -21.33
CA ASN A 180 -16.30 24.74 -22.21
C ASN A 180 -15.63 23.89 -23.32
N VAL A 181 -14.46 23.31 -23.00
CA VAL A 181 -13.77 22.35 -23.87
C VAL A 181 -13.68 21.01 -23.15
N GLU A 182 -14.37 19.99 -23.67
CA GLU A 182 -14.28 18.62 -23.14
C GLU A 182 -13.22 17.82 -23.90
N PHE A 183 -12.29 17.21 -23.17
CA PHE A 183 -11.33 16.26 -23.73
C PHE A 183 -12.02 14.92 -24.02
N VAL A 184 -11.81 14.38 -25.23
CA VAL A 184 -12.38 13.09 -25.67
C VAL A 184 -11.35 11.97 -25.54
N LYS A 185 -10.25 12.05 -26.30
CA LYS A 185 -9.17 11.06 -26.28
C LYS A 185 -7.83 11.66 -26.73
N VAL A 186 -6.75 10.93 -26.43
CA VAL A 186 -5.43 11.18 -27.01
C VAL A 186 -5.42 10.66 -28.45
N LEU A 187 -4.82 11.42 -29.37
CA LEU A 187 -4.55 11.01 -30.74
C LEU A 187 -3.09 10.57 -30.85
N GLU A 188 -2.86 9.36 -31.37
CA GLU A 188 -1.51 8.87 -31.63
C GLU A 188 -0.92 9.61 -32.87
N PRO A 189 0.41 9.83 -32.91
CA PRO A 189 1.11 10.33 -34.09
C PRO A 189 0.76 9.56 -35.40
N PRO A 190 0.67 10.23 -36.57
CA PRO A 190 0.32 9.60 -37.84
C PRO A 190 1.52 8.93 -38.52
N GLU A 191 1.30 7.78 -39.17
CA GLU A 191 2.37 6.96 -39.76
C GLU A 191 3.06 7.63 -40.97
N ASP A 192 2.31 8.40 -41.78
CA ASP A 192 2.77 9.04 -43.01
C ASP A 192 3.60 10.32 -42.76
N GLN A 193 4.75 10.20 -42.09
CA GLN A 193 5.60 11.34 -41.68
C GLN A 193 6.54 11.88 -42.78
N GLU A 194 6.23 11.70 -44.07
CA GLU A 194 7.15 12.08 -45.16
C GLU A 194 7.49 13.58 -45.22
N ASN A 195 6.59 14.45 -44.74
CA ASN A 195 6.77 15.91 -44.77
C ASN A 195 6.58 16.64 -43.42
N GLN A 196 6.02 16.00 -42.38
CA GLN A 196 5.80 16.62 -41.08
C GLN A 196 6.01 15.63 -39.92
N LYS A 197 6.76 16.04 -38.90
CA LYS A 197 6.94 15.28 -37.64
C LYS A 197 5.86 15.68 -36.64
N ILE A 198 4.64 15.19 -36.86
CA ILE A 198 3.48 15.51 -36.02
C ILE A 198 3.57 14.75 -34.70
N GLY A 199 3.54 15.48 -33.59
CA GLY A 199 3.56 14.93 -32.23
C GLY A 199 2.24 14.34 -31.76
N TRP A 200 2.19 13.96 -30.47
CA TRP A 200 0.96 13.53 -29.81
C TRP A 200 -0.02 14.71 -29.69
N ARG A 201 -1.27 14.51 -30.10
CA ARG A 201 -2.36 15.51 -30.06
C ARG A 201 -3.56 14.97 -29.26
N ALA A 202 -4.63 15.76 -29.14
CA ALA A 202 -5.86 15.36 -28.46
C ALA A 202 -7.09 15.77 -29.26
N GLU A 203 -8.15 14.98 -29.11
CA GLU A 203 -9.48 15.28 -29.63
C GLU A 203 -10.31 15.99 -28.54
N PHE A 204 -11.03 17.03 -28.95
CA PHE A 204 -11.84 17.87 -28.08
C PHE A 204 -13.26 18.00 -28.61
N LEU A 205 -14.19 18.37 -27.72
CA LEU A 205 -15.50 18.91 -28.07
C LEU A 205 -15.58 20.39 -27.62
N PRO A 206 -15.94 21.32 -28.51
CA PRO A 206 -16.23 21.12 -29.94
C PRO A 206 -14.96 20.82 -30.77
N ALA A 207 -15.09 20.12 -31.89
CA ALA A 207 -13.95 19.55 -32.63
C ALA A 207 -13.16 20.57 -33.48
N ASP A 208 -13.79 21.69 -33.84
CA ASP A 208 -13.22 22.85 -34.54
C ASP A 208 -12.40 23.78 -33.62
N HIS A 209 -12.21 23.40 -32.36
CA HIS A 209 -11.43 24.18 -31.39
C HIS A 209 -9.94 24.26 -31.78
N SER A 210 -9.32 25.42 -31.59
CA SER A 210 -7.92 25.69 -32.00
C SER A 210 -6.86 24.84 -31.31
N LEU A 211 -7.22 24.10 -30.25
CA LEU A 211 -6.35 23.12 -29.59
C LEU A 211 -6.24 21.78 -30.33
N SER A 212 -7.06 21.48 -31.34
CA SER A 212 -6.94 20.23 -32.11
C SER A 212 -5.57 20.08 -32.79
N GLU A 213 -4.86 21.20 -33.01
CA GLU A 213 -3.48 21.26 -33.52
C GLU A 213 -2.41 21.42 -32.42
N PHE A 214 -2.77 21.41 -31.14
CA PHE A 214 -1.83 21.51 -30.03
C PHE A 214 -1.18 20.17 -29.71
N GLU A 215 0.08 20.02 -30.13
CA GLU A 215 0.94 18.90 -29.75
C GLU A 215 1.44 19.01 -28.29
N PHE A 216 1.60 17.88 -27.60
CA PHE A 216 2.16 17.85 -26.23
C PHE A 216 3.00 16.60 -25.93
N ASP A 217 4.01 16.76 -25.08
CA ASP A 217 4.91 15.68 -24.62
C ASP A 217 4.46 15.09 -23.28
N VAL A 218 3.58 15.80 -22.57
CA VAL A 218 3.06 15.45 -21.25
C VAL A 218 1.54 15.68 -21.21
N ILE A 219 0.78 14.70 -20.70
CA ILE A 219 -0.65 14.83 -20.42
C ILE A 219 -1.02 14.41 -18.99
N ILE A 220 -1.85 15.22 -18.32
CA ILE A 220 -2.18 15.04 -16.90
C ILE A 220 -3.70 15.02 -16.69
N GLY A 221 -4.22 13.90 -16.21
CA GLY A 221 -5.63 13.73 -15.85
C GLY A 221 -5.93 14.22 -14.44
N ALA A 222 -6.65 15.32 -14.31
CA ALA A 222 -7.11 15.93 -13.07
C ALA A 222 -8.64 16.20 -13.08
N ASP A 223 -9.37 15.42 -13.89
CA ASP A 223 -10.82 15.46 -14.14
C ASP A 223 -11.67 14.74 -13.07
N GLY A 224 -11.02 14.11 -12.09
CA GLY A 224 -11.62 13.46 -10.93
C GLY A 224 -12.07 12.02 -11.19
N ARG A 225 -13.14 11.58 -10.52
CA ARG A 225 -13.64 10.17 -10.52
C ARG A 225 -13.86 9.57 -11.91
N ARG A 226 -14.15 10.39 -12.93
CA ARG A 226 -14.46 9.88 -14.30
C ARG A 226 -13.23 9.43 -15.10
N ASN A 227 -12.03 9.97 -14.82
CA ASN A 227 -10.75 9.60 -15.44
C ASN A 227 -10.83 9.24 -16.94
N THR A 228 -10.84 10.27 -17.79
CA THR A 228 -10.83 10.16 -19.26
C THR A 228 -9.54 9.57 -19.86
N LEU A 229 -8.46 9.41 -19.08
CA LEU A 229 -7.21 8.82 -19.56
C LEU A 229 -7.18 7.28 -19.44
N GLU A 230 -7.03 6.61 -20.58
CA GLU A 230 -6.90 5.15 -20.67
C GLU A 230 -5.52 4.64 -20.18
N GLY A 231 -5.47 3.37 -19.81
CA GLY A 231 -4.26 2.67 -19.35
C GLY A 231 -4.13 2.60 -17.83
N PHE A 232 -4.90 3.41 -17.10
CA PHE A 232 -4.97 3.40 -15.63
C PHE A 232 -6.09 2.48 -15.13
N ARG A 233 -5.74 1.31 -14.59
CA ARG A 233 -6.72 0.42 -13.95
C ARG A 233 -7.13 0.98 -12.58
N ARG A 234 -8.40 0.82 -12.21
CA ARG A 234 -8.95 1.20 -10.91
C ARG A 234 -8.87 0.03 -9.93
N LYS A 235 -8.46 0.31 -8.69
CA LYS A 235 -8.69 -0.53 -7.51
C LYS A 235 -9.87 0.05 -6.73
N GLU A 236 -10.90 -0.75 -6.55
CA GLU A 236 -12.01 -0.46 -5.64
C GLU A 236 -11.68 -0.94 -4.22
N PHE A 237 -11.86 -0.06 -3.25
CA PHE A 237 -11.76 -0.36 -1.82
C PHE A 237 -13.16 -0.29 -1.23
N ARG A 238 -13.88 -1.42 -1.24
CA ARG A 238 -15.25 -1.52 -0.73
C ARG A 238 -15.27 -1.75 0.79
N GLY A 239 -15.83 -0.81 1.54
CA GLY A 239 -15.98 -0.84 2.99
C GLY A 239 -17.32 -1.45 3.44
N LYS A 240 -17.80 -0.98 4.60
CA LYS A 240 -19.22 -1.12 4.96
C LYS A 240 -20.05 -0.11 4.16
N LEU A 241 -21.35 -0.35 4.02
CA LEU A 241 -22.27 0.61 3.41
C LEU A 241 -22.21 1.95 4.15
N ALA A 242 -21.81 3.00 3.44
CA ALA A 242 -21.69 4.35 3.99
C ALA A 242 -22.32 5.35 3.01
N ILE A 243 -23.35 6.06 3.44
CA ILE A 243 -24.08 7.04 2.63
C ILE A 243 -23.78 8.42 3.21
N ALA A 244 -23.18 9.29 2.40
CA ALA A 244 -22.87 10.65 2.80
C ALA A 244 -23.93 11.62 2.30
N ILE A 245 -24.40 12.52 3.15
CA ILE A 245 -25.20 13.69 2.79
C ILE A 245 -24.30 14.92 2.95
N THR A 246 -24.27 15.80 1.96
CA THR A 246 -23.75 17.16 2.11
C THR A 246 -24.86 18.17 1.94
N ALA A 247 -24.92 19.18 2.80
CA ALA A 247 -25.86 20.29 2.74
C ALA A 247 -25.15 21.63 2.88
N ASN A 248 -25.60 22.64 2.13
CA ASN A 248 -25.15 24.01 2.26
C ASN A 248 -26.33 24.93 2.60
N PHE A 249 -26.24 25.67 3.71
CA PHE A 249 -27.20 26.70 4.06
C PHE A 249 -26.61 28.10 3.88
N ILE A 250 -27.47 29.11 3.72
CA ILE A 250 -27.08 30.51 3.49
C ILE A 250 -26.44 31.08 4.76
N ASN A 251 -25.15 31.44 4.68
CA ASN A 251 -24.46 32.19 5.73
C ASN A 251 -24.66 33.69 5.53
N ARG A 252 -25.51 34.33 6.34
CA ARG A 252 -25.78 35.78 6.30
C ARG A 252 -24.73 36.61 7.04
N ASN A 253 -23.74 35.96 7.67
CA ASN A 253 -22.62 36.59 8.38
C ASN A 253 -23.08 37.47 9.58
N SER A 254 -24.23 37.18 10.17
CA SER A 254 -24.73 37.87 11.37
C SER A 254 -23.90 37.55 12.62
N THR A 255 -24.06 38.37 13.66
CA THR A 255 -23.38 38.17 14.97
C THR A 255 -23.88 36.96 15.75
N ALA A 256 -25.05 36.41 15.40
CA ALA A 256 -25.53 35.13 15.95
C ALA A 256 -24.82 33.95 15.26
N GLU A 257 -24.91 33.88 13.92
CA GLU A 257 -24.20 32.87 13.12
C GLU A 257 -22.69 32.85 13.39
N ALA A 258 -22.07 34.02 13.61
CA ALA A 258 -20.65 34.15 13.93
C ALA A 258 -20.26 33.43 15.23
N LYS A 259 -21.16 33.32 16.23
CA LYS A 259 -20.89 32.71 17.54
C LYS A 259 -20.95 31.18 17.58
N VAL A 260 -21.75 30.56 16.71
CA VAL A 260 -21.96 29.10 16.69
C VAL A 260 -20.62 28.37 16.48
N GLU A 261 -20.27 27.40 17.30
CA GLU A 261 -18.98 26.68 17.16
C GLU A 261 -18.98 25.69 15.97
N GLU A 262 -17.81 25.47 15.37
CA GLU A 262 -17.64 24.52 14.26
C GLU A 262 -17.44 23.09 14.78
N ILE A 263 -17.95 22.08 14.05
CA ILE A 263 -17.86 20.67 14.45
C ILE A 263 -16.80 19.98 13.60
N SER A 264 -15.62 19.76 14.18
CA SER A 264 -14.54 19.01 13.50
C SER A 264 -14.89 17.52 13.36
N GLY A 265 -14.60 16.93 12.19
CA GLY A 265 -15.08 15.61 11.78
C GLY A 265 -14.49 14.39 12.51
N VAL A 266 -13.86 14.58 13.67
CA VAL A 266 -13.38 13.51 14.57
C VAL A 266 -14.47 13.11 15.60
N ALA A 267 -15.62 13.79 15.60
CA ALA A 267 -16.60 13.79 16.69
C ALA A 267 -17.11 12.41 17.13
N PHE A 268 -17.40 11.49 16.21
CA PHE A 268 -18.08 10.21 16.53
C PHE A 268 -17.37 9.35 17.58
N ILE A 269 -16.04 9.31 17.57
CA ILE A 269 -15.27 8.50 18.54
C ILE A 269 -15.32 9.13 19.95
N PHE A 270 -15.47 10.45 20.04
CA PHE A 270 -15.37 11.20 21.29
C PHE A 270 -16.71 11.61 21.90
N ASN A 271 -17.78 11.69 21.10
CA ASN A 271 -19.09 12.18 21.54
C ASN A 271 -20.23 11.23 21.15
N GLN A 272 -20.11 9.95 21.51
CA GLN A 272 -21.16 8.95 21.28
C GLN A 272 -22.52 9.35 21.89
N LYS A 273 -22.51 10.08 23.01
CA LYS A 273 -23.75 10.57 23.63
C LYS A 273 -24.53 11.48 22.66
N PHE A 274 -23.89 12.47 22.05
CA PHE A 274 -24.55 13.36 21.08
C PHE A 274 -25.27 12.60 19.94
N PHE A 275 -24.68 11.51 19.43
CA PHE A 275 -25.31 10.70 18.38
C PHE A 275 -26.47 9.83 18.89
N GLN A 276 -26.46 9.46 20.18
CA GLN A 276 -27.59 8.79 20.84
C GLN A 276 -28.72 9.79 21.13
N ASP A 277 -28.40 10.94 21.73
CA ASP A 277 -29.34 12.03 22.01
C ASP A 277 -30.02 12.52 20.72
N LEU A 278 -29.25 12.72 19.63
CA LEU A 278 -29.78 13.03 18.29
C LEU A 278 -30.80 12.00 17.83
N LYS A 279 -30.48 10.71 17.97
CA LYS A 279 -31.36 9.61 17.53
C LYS A 279 -32.62 9.51 18.37
N GLU A 280 -32.55 9.78 19.66
CA GLU A 280 -33.70 9.73 20.57
C GLU A 280 -34.65 10.93 20.38
N GLU A 281 -34.13 12.13 20.13
CA GLU A 281 -34.96 13.32 19.88
C GLU A 281 -35.50 13.40 18.44
N THR A 282 -34.70 13.06 17.43
CA THR A 282 -35.05 13.28 16.01
C THR A 282 -35.30 12.00 15.21
N GLY A 283 -34.88 10.82 15.69
CA GLY A 283 -34.86 9.58 14.89
C GLY A 283 -33.74 9.50 13.84
N ILE A 284 -32.84 10.48 13.77
CA ILE A 284 -31.72 10.53 12.84
C ILE A 284 -30.52 9.76 13.41
N ASP A 285 -30.04 8.74 12.69
CA ASP A 285 -28.93 7.88 13.13
C ASP A 285 -27.70 8.04 12.21
N LEU A 286 -26.70 8.77 12.69
CA LEU A 286 -25.48 9.12 11.97
C LEU A 286 -24.24 8.40 12.53
N GLU A 287 -23.28 8.11 11.65
CA GLU A 287 -21.93 7.66 11.99
C GLU A 287 -20.92 8.81 12.09
N ASN A 288 -21.25 10.01 11.58
CA ASN A 288 -20.45 11.23 11.74
C ASN A 288 -21.26 12.46 11.30
N ILE A 289 -20.89 13.63 11.81
CA ILE A 289 -21.31 14.93 11.29
C ILE A 289 -20.16 15.95 11.44
N VAL A 290 -20.01 16.79 10.43
CA VAL A 290 -18.99 17.85 10.34
C VAL A 290 -19.70 19.14 9.95
N TYR A 291 -19.34 20.26 10.59
CA TYR A 291 -19.89 21.59 10.31
C TYR A 291 -18.75 22.59 10.12
N TYR A 292 -18.74 23.28 8.97
CA TYR A 292 -17.81 24.36 8.62
C TYR A 292 -18.57 25.62 8.20
N LYS A 293 -18.03 26.80 8.58
CA LYS A 293 -18.62 28.12 8.38
C LYS A 293 -17.77 28.96 7.41
N ASP A 294 -17.92 28.70 6.10
CA ASP A 294 -17.27 29.47 5.03
C ASP A 294 -18.30 30.39 4.33
N CYS A 295 -18.39 30.37 3.00
CA CYS A 295 -19.38 31.13 2.23
C CYS A 295 -20.82 30.63 2.47
N THR A 296 -20.96 29.41 2.96
CA THR A 296 -22.18 28.72 3.38
C THR A 296 -21.96 28.10 4.75
N HIS A 297 -23.03 27.81 5.47
CA HIS A 297 -22.98 26.86 6.59
C HIS A 297 -22.99 25.47 5.96
N TYR A 298 -21.82 24.85 5.88
CA TYR A 298 -21.64 23.57 5.20
C TYR A 298 -21.65 22.44 6.22
N PHE A 299 -22.51 21.45 5.96
CA PHE A 299 -22.58 20.22 6.71
C PHE A 299 -22.21 19.03 5.81
N VAL A 300 -21.41 18.10 6.33
CA VAL A 300 -21.28 16.75 5.77
C VAL A 300 -21.48 15.73 6.87
N MET A 301 -22.40 14.79 6.63
CA MET A 301 -22.79 13.75 7.58
C MET A 301 -22.80 12.39 6.89
N THR A 302 -22.50 11.34 7.62
CA THR A 302 -22.59 9.95 7.12
C THR A 302 -23.74 9.26 7.84
N ALA A 303 -24.83 9.01 7.11
CA ALA A 303 -26.09 8.48 7.63
C ALA A 303 -26.18 6.96 7.46
N LYS A 304 -26.82 6.28 8.42
CA LYS A 304 -27.08 4.84 8.32
C LYS A 304 -28.31 4.59 7.45
N LYS A 305 -28.22 3.64 6.51
CA LYS A 305 -29.29 3.26 5.57
C LYS A 305 -30.66 3.09 6.26
N GLN A 306 -30.69 2.45 7.43
CA GLN A 306 -31.95 2.23 8.16
C GLN A 306 -32.65 3.56 8.51
N SER A 307 -31.94 4.53 9.07
CA SER A 307 -32.53 5.85 9.42
C SER A 307 -33.01 6.62 8.19
N LEU A 308 -32.37 6.44 7.03
CA LEU A 308 -32.83 7.02 5.76
C LEU A 308 -34.11 6.35 5.23
N LEU A 309 -34.31 5.05 5.48
CA LEU A 309 -35.56 4.35 5.20
C LEU A 309 -36.66 4.73 6.21
N ASP A 310 -36.33 4.76 7.51
CA ASP A 310 -37.26 5.10 8.61
C ASP A 310 -37.81 6.54 8.48
N LYS A 311 -36.97 7.48 8.01
CA LYS A 311 -37.37 8.86 7.67
C LYS A 311 -37.93 9.03 6.25
N GLY A 312 -38.07 7.94 5.47
CA GLY A 312 -38.59 7.98 4.10
C GLY A 312 -37.77 8.79 3.10
N VAL A 313 -36.49 9.03 3.38
CA VAL A 313 -35.53 9.69 2.46
C VAL A 313 -35.20 8.75 1.29
N ILE A 314 -35.04 7.47 1.60
CA ILE A 314 -34.94 6.37 0.64
C ILE A 314 -36.29 5.67 0.59
N ILE A 315 -36.84 5.47 -0.61
CA ILE A 315 -38.20 4.93 -0.80
C ILE A 315 -38.20 3.39 -0.71
N ASN A 316 -37.24 2.72 -1.35
CA ASN A 316 -37.13 1.26 -1.36
C ASN A 316 -35.75 0.78 -0.89
N ASP A 317 -35.71 -0.32 -0.16
CA ASP A 317 -34.48 -1.03 0.17
C ASP A 317 -33.96 -1.80 -1.05
N TYR A 318 -32.97 -1.22 -1.74
CA TYR A 318 -32.19 -1.93 -2.75
C TYR A 318 -30.87 -2.46 -2.17
N ILE A 319 -30.44 -3.62 -2.70
CA ILE A 319 -29.17 -4.29 -2.34
C ILE A 319 -27.96 -3.60 -3.00
N ASP A 320 -28.13 -3.18 -4.25
CA ASP A 320 -27.12 -2.43 -5.00
C ASP A 320 -27.10 -0.95 -4.58
N THR A 321 -25.91 -0.34 -4.50
CA THR A 321 -25.75 1.03 -4.01
C THR A 321 -26.01 2.10 -5.07
N GLU A 322 -25.90 1.79 -6.37
CA GLU A 322 -26.27 2.73 -7.43
C GLU A 322 -27.79 2.82 -7.55
N MET A 323 -28.50 1.69 -7.52
CA MET A 323 -29.97 1.65 -7.44
C MET A 323 -30.53 2.23 -6.12
N LEU A 324 -29.85 2.02 -4.99
CA LEU A 324 -30.29 2.55 -3.69
C LEU A 324 -30.32 4.09 -3.66
N LEU A 325 -29.37 4.73 -4.34
CA LEU A 325 -29.16 6.18 -4.34
C LEU A 325 -29.54 6.86 -5.68
N CYS A 326 -30.28 6.17 -6.55
CA CYS A 326 -30.76 6.75 -7.80
C CYS A 326 -31.85 7.80 -7.55
N ALA A 327 -32.01 8.76 -8.47
CA ALA A 327 -32.89 9.92 -8.26
C ALA A 327 -34.36 9.52 -8.08
N GLU A 328 -34.77 8.39 -8.64
CA GLU A 328 -36.11 7.81 -8.59
C GLU A 328 -36.41 7.14 -7.24
N ASN A 329 -35.38 6.75 -6.48
CA ASN A 329 -35.52 6.09 -5.17
C ASN A 329 -35.30 7.06 -3.99
N VAL A 330 -34.98 8.32 -4.26
CA VAL A 330 -34.67 9.34 -3.26
C VAL A 330 -35.79 10.37 -3.20
N ASN A 331 -36.45 10.47 -2.05
CA ASN A 331 -37.42 11.54 -1.80
C ASN A 331 -36.68 12.83 -1.41
N GLN A 332 -36.66 13.80 -2.33
CA GLN A 332 -35.90 15.04 -2.17
C GLN A 332 -36.43 15.93 -1.03
N ASP A 333 -37.75 15.97 -0.78
CA ASP A 333 -38.32 16.78 0.29
C ASP A 333 -37.98 16.20 1.68
N ASN A 334 -38.03 14.87 1.81
CA ASN A 334 -37.58 14.18 3.01
C ASN A 334 -36.06 14.34 3.21
N LEU A 335 -35.24 14.30 2.14
CA LEU A 335 -33.81 14.59 2.20
C LEU A 335 -33.53 16.02 2.72
N LEU A 336 -34.29 17.01 2.24
CA LEU A 336 -34.19 18.40 2.69
C LEU A 336 -34.60 18.55 4.16
N SER A 337 -35.63 17.83 4.61
CA SER A 337 -36.04 17.82 6.01
C SER A 337 -34.95 17.19 6.91
N TYR A 338 -34.50 15.97 6.56
CA TYR A 338 -33.47 15.21 7.28
C TYR A 338 -32.17 16.01 7.43
N ALA A 339 -31.69 16.63 6.34
CA ALA A 339 -30.47 17.42 6.35
C ALA A 339 -30.60 18.72 7.18
N ARG A 340 -31.78 19.34 7.21
CA ARG A 340 -32.06 20.51 8.06
C ARG A 340 -32.12 20.13 9.53
N GLU A 341 -32.92 19.12 9.88
CA GLU A 341 -33.14 18.63 11.24
C GLU A 341 -31.83 18.19 11.91
N ALA A 342 -30.98 17.46 11.18
CA ALA A 342 -29.64 17.08 11.64
C ALA A 342 -28.71 18.28 11.87
N ALA A 343 -28.78 19.31 11.02
CA ALA A 343 -27.95 20.51 11.13
C ALA A 343 -28.36 21.43 12.28
N ASP A 344 -29.67 21.53 12.54
CA ASP A 344 -30.25 22.36 13.60
C ASP A 344 -29.88 21.78 14.98
N PHE A 345 -30.14 20.48 15.17
CA PHE A 345 -29.72 19.75 16.38
C PHE A 345 -28.20 19.83 16.59
N ALA A 346 -27.41 19.60 15.54
CA ALA A 346 -25.95 19.64 15.63
C ALA A 346 -25.40 20.99 16.08
N THR A 347 -26.08 22.08 15.74
CA THR A 347 -25.71 23.44 16.18
C THR A 347 -26.43 23.89 17.45
N ASN A 348 -27.10 22.97 18.16
CA ASN A 348 -27.89 23.24 19.37
C ASN A 348 -28.96 24.35 19.14
N TYR A 349 -29.57 24.38 17.96
CA TYR A 349 -30.56 25.37 17.54
C TYR A 349 -30.06 26.84 17.60
N GLN A 350 -28.74 27.07 17.48
CA GLN A 350 -28.14 28.40 17.56
C GLN A 350 -28.08 29.14 16.20
N LEU A 351 -28.29 28.45 15.08
CA LEU A 351 -28.35 29.08 13.76
C LEU A 351 -29.75 29.71 13.55
N PRO A 352 -29.87 31.03 13.31
CA PRO A 352 -31.18 31.71 13.28
C PRO A 352 -32.15 31.26 12.16
N SER A 353 -31.64 30.57 11.14
CA SER A 353 -32.37 30.21 9.93
C SER A 353 -31.57 29.18 9.11
N LEU A 354 -32.17 28.04 8.78
CA LEU A 354 -31.57 27.01 7.91
C LEU A 354 -32.22 27.02 6.52
N ASP A 355 -32.01 28.12 5.81
CA ASP A 355 -32.35 28.29 4.39
C ASP A 355 -31.26 27.65 3.54
N PHE A 356 -31.63 26.77 2.61
CA PHE A 356 -30.65 26.15 1.71
C PHE A 356 -30.03 27.19 0.76
N ALA A 357 -28.71 27.09 0.56
CA ALA A 357 -28.04 27.73 -0.55
C ALA A 357 -28.50 27.08 -1.88
N MET A 358 -28.25 27.74 -3.01
CA MET A 358 -28.61 27.22 -4.33
C MET A 358 -27.41 26.57 -5.03
N ASN A 359 -27.64 25.40 -5.61
CA ASN A 359 -26.71 24.72 -6.50
C ASN A 359 -26.77 25.30 -7.93
N HIS A 360 -25.96 24.78 -8.86
CA HIS A 360 -25.91 25.28 -10.25
C HIS A 360 -27.14 24.94 -11.11
N TYR A 361 -28.07 24.12 -10.63
CA TYR A 361 -29.37 23.91 -11.28
C TYR A 361 -30.46 24.85 -10.71
N GLY A 362 -30.13 25.75 -9.79
CA GLY A 362 -31.11 26.60 -9.10
C GLY A 362 -31.99 25.84 -8.10
N GLN A 363 -31.52 24.68 -7.63
CA GLN A 363 -32.19 23.87 -6.62
C GLN A 363 -31.48 24.01 -5.26
N PRO A 364 -32.18 23.71 -4.14
CA PRO A 364 -31.56 23.57 -2.83
C PRO A 364 -30.31 22.68 -2.83
N ASP A 365 -29.22 23.18 -2.25
CA ASP A 365 -27.89 22.57 -2.31
C ASP A 365 -27.70 21.48 -1.23
N VAL A 366 -28.44 20.39 -1.40
CA VAL A 366 -28.28 19.10 -0.71
C VAL A 366 -28.01 17.99 -1.72
N ALA A 367 -27.13 17.04 -1.38
CA ALA A 367 -26.81 15.89 -2.24
C ALA A 367 -26.39 14.66 -1.43
N MET A 368 -26.70 13.47 -1.95
CA MET A 368 -26.22 12.18 -1.43
C MET A 368 -25.09 11.59 -2.29
N PHE A 369 -24.19 10.85 -1.63
CA PHE A 369 -23.03 10.20 -2.25
C PHE A 369 -22.76 8.83 -1.63
N ASP A 370 -22.37 7.87 -2.46
CA ASP A 370 -21.86 6.58 -2.00
C ASP A 370 -20.41 6.71 -1.52
N PHE A 371 -20.16 6.43 -0.24
CA PHE A 371 -18.82 6.27 0.36
C PHE A 371 -18.46 4.80 0.61
N THR A 372 -19.32 3.85 0.22
CA THR A 372 -19.09 2.40 0.35
C THR A 372 -17.88 1.96 -0.46
N SER A 373 -17.66 2.55 -1.64
CA SER A 373 -16.59 2.20 -2.56
C SER A 373 -15.74 3.43 -2.90
N MET A 374 -14.49 3.41 -2.45
CA MET A 374 -13.47 4.40 -2.83
C MET A 374 -12.56 3.83 -3.91
N TYR A 375 -12.22 4.63 -4.92
CA TYR A 375 -11.36 4.21 -6.03
C TYR A 375 -9.97 4.87 -5.95
N ALA A 376 -8.94 4.08 -6.29
CA ALA A 376 -7.60 4.58 -6.55
C ALA A 376 -7.06 3.99 -7.87
N SER A 377 -6.15 4.68 -8.54
CA SER A 377 -5.43 4.12 -9.68
C SER A 377 -4.44 3.04 -9.22
N GLU A 378 -4.17 2.03 -10.05
CA GLU A 378 -3.11 1.06 -9.79
C GLU A 378 -1.71 1.67 -9.83
N ASN A 379 -1.54 2.72 -10.63
CA ASN A 379 -0.31 3.44 -10.92
C ASN A 379 -0.59 4.94 -11.07
N ALA A 380 0.35 5.79 -10.69
CA ALA A 380 0.23 7.24 -10.82
C ALA A 380 0.65 7.79 -12.19
N ALA A 381 1.53 7.09 -12.89
CA ALA A 381 1.98 7.46 -14.23
C ALA A 381 2.18 6.25 -15.16
N LEU A 382 2.24 6.52 -16.47
CA LEU A 382 2.68 5.61 -17.53
C LEU A 382 3.34 6.42 -18.66
N VAL A 383 4.11 5.78 -19.53
CA VAL A 383 4.70 6.40 -20.72
C VAL A 383 4.21 5.64 -21.96
N ARG A 384 3.74 6.37 -22.97
CA ARG A 384 3.39 5.82 -24.29
C ARG A 384 4.48 6.21 -25.30
N GLU A 385 4.71 5.38 -26.31
CA GLU A 385 5.65 5.68 -27.40
C GLU A 385 5.13 5.15 -28.74
N ARG A 386 5.15 6.02 -29.75
CA ARG A 386 4.72 5.76 -31.13
C ARG A 386 5.60 6.52 -32.09
N GLN A 387 6.08 5.88 -33.16
CA GLN A 387 6.87 6.54 -34.21
C GLN A 387 7.98 7.46 -33.63
N SER A 388 8.72 6.95 -32.63
CA SER A 388 9.75 7.66 -31.87
C SER A 388 9.33 8.92 -31.09
N HIS A 389 8.04 9.25 -31.02
CA HIS A 389 7.49 10.29 -30.16
C HIS A 389 7.01 9.67 -28.83
N GLN A 390 7.50 10.19 -27.72
CA GLN A 390 7.14 9.71 -26.38
C GLN A 390 6.16 10.67 -25.69
N LEU A 391 5.20 10.12 -24.95
CA LEU A 391 4.20 10.86 -24.18
C LEU A 391 4.19 10.37 -22.73
N LEU A 392 4.48 11.28 -21.80
CA LEU A 392 4.37 11.05 -20.36
C LEU A 392 2.92 11.31 -19.91
N VAL A 393 2.28 10.29 -19.32
CA VAL A 393 0.87 10.32 -18.92
C VAL A 393 0.78 10.17 -17.40
N ALA A 394 0.07 11.07 -16.70
CA ALA A 394 -0.02 11.03 -15.23
C ALA A 394 -1.41 11.42 -14.68
N LEU A 395 -1.70 10.99 -13.45
CA LEU A 395 -2.94 11.34 -12.73
C LEU A 395 -2.67 12.14 -11.45
N VAL A 396 -3.54 13.11 -11.13
CA VAL A 396 -3.40 14.00 -9.96
C VAL A 396 -4.77 14.38 -9.35
N GLY A 397 -4.88 14.26 -8.03
CA GLY A 397 -6.12 14.55 -7.28
C GLY A 397 -7.03 13.32 -7.19
N ASP A 398 -8.35 13.52 -7.19
CA ASP A 398 -9.35 12.45 -7.06
C ASP A 398 -9.28 11.44 -8.22
N SER A 399 -8.74 11.84 -9.39
CA SER A 399 -8.42 10.92 -10.48
C SER A 399 -7.28 9.95 -10.13
N LEU A 400 -6.37 10.30 -9.22
CA LEU A 400 -5.33 9.41 -8.73
C LEU A 400 -5.82 8.55 -7.56
N LEU A 401 -6.40 9.20 -6.55
CA LEU A 401 -6.81 8.60 -5.28
C LEU A 401 -8.01 9.38 -4.72
N GLU A 402 -9.17 8.74 -4.63
CA GLU A 402 -10.35 9.37 -4.06
C GLU A 402 -10.20 9.62 -2.55
N PRO A 403 -10.57 10.82 -2.06
CA PRO A 403 -10.51 11.12 -0.63
C PRO A 403 -11.81 10.77 0.09
N PHE A 404 -11.69 10.17 1.28
CA PHE A 404 -12.80 10.14 2.25
C PHE A 404 -12.96 11.54 2.87
N TRP A 405 -14.04 12.25 2.52
CA TRP A 405 -14.18 13.69 2.83
C TRP A 405 -14.17 14.03 4.34
N PRO A 406 -14.78 13.25 5.25
CA PRO A 406 -14.75 13.54 6.69
C PRO A 406 -13.34 13.50 7.32
N MET A 407 -12.34 12.89 6.66
CA MET A 407 -10.93 12.93 7.08
C MET A 407 -10.15 14.11 6.47
N GLY A 408 -10.78 14.95 5.64
CA GLY A 408 -10.15 16.16 5.08
C GLY A 408 -8.91 15.90 4.20
N THR A 409 -8.77 14.70 3.64
CA THR A 409 -7.53 14.25 2.97
C THR A 409 -7.33 14.79 1.55
N GLY A 410 -8.41 15.21 0.87
CA GLY A 410 -8.42 15.46 -0.59
C GLY A 410 -7.48 16.56 -1.06
N CYS A 411 -7.62 17.79 -0.54
CA CYS A 411 -6.77 18.90 -0.98
C CYS A 411 -5.28 18.63 -0.70
N ALA A 412 -4.97 18.03 0.46
CA ALA A 412 -3.61 17.68 0.85
C ALA A 412 -2.99 16.63 -0.09
N ARG A 413 -3.65 15.49 -0.30
CA ARG A 413 -3.14 14.42 -1.16
C ARG A 413 -3.11 14.82 -2.62
N GLY A 414 -4.08 15.61 -3.08
CA GLY A 414 -4.06 16.21 -4.42
C GLY A 414 -2.89 17.15 -4.64
N PHE A 415 -2.53 18.00 -3.66
CA PHE A 415 -1.39 18.90 -3.76
C PHE A 415 -0.05 18.15 -3.68
N LEU A 416 0.08 17.14 -2.82
CA LEU A 416 1.26 16.27 -2.78
C LEU A 416 1.47 15.54 -4.12
N ALA A 417 0.40 14.99 -4.70
CA ALA A 417 0.44 14.39 -6.03
C ALA A 417 0.79 15.40 -7.15
N ALA A 418 0.35 16.66 -7.03
CA ALA A 418 0.73 17.73 -7.96
C ALA A 418 2.24 18.02 -7.89
N PHE A 419 2.82 18.11 -6.68
CA PHE A 419 4.27 18.28 -6.50
C PHE A 419 5.06 17.07 -7.02
N ASP A 420 4.61 15.84 -6.75
CA ASP A 420 5.27 14.62 -7.21
C ASP A 420 5.21 14.46 -8.74
N THR A 421 4.11 14.87 -9.38
CA THR A 421 3.98 14.90 -10.84
C THR A 421 4.80 16.03 -11.47
N ALA A 422 4.88 17.22 -10.85
CA ALA A 422 5.75 18.29 -11.34
C ALA A 422 7.25 17.97 -11.17
N TRP A 423 7.63 17.27 -10.08
CA TRP A 423 8.99 16.72 -9.93
C TRP A 423 9.32 15.71 -11.03
N MET A 424 8.37 14.81 -11.35
CA MET A 424 8.52 13.86 -12.45
C MET A 424 8.69 14.55 -13.81
N VAL A 425 7.88 15.57 -14.14
CA VAL A 425 8.04 16.34 -15.40
C VAL A 425 9.38 17.10 -15.45
N LYS A 426 9.87 17.58 -14.30
CA LYS A 426 11.23 18.13 -14.18
C LYS A 426 12.32 17.08 -14.46
N SER A 427 12.15 15.83 -14.03
CA SER A 427 13.12 14.76 -14.32
C SER A 427 13.01 14.26 -15.78
N TRP A 428 11.83 14.35 -16.40
CA TRP A 428 11.58 14.07 -17.82
C TRP A 428 12.35 15.01 -18.77
N ASP A 429 12.21 16.34 -18.62
CA ASP A 429 12.92 17.33 -19.47
C ASP A 429 14.46 17.22 -19.34
N GLN A 430 14.94 16.68 -18.21
CA GLN A 430 16.36 16.36 -17.98
C GLN A 430 16.83 15.04 -18.63
N GLY A 431 15.98 14.33 -19.36
CA GLY A 431 16.34 13.10 -20.07
C GLY A 431 16.48 11.85 -19.19
N THR A 432 15.80 11.81 -18.03
CA THR A 432 15.81 10.63 -17.16
C THR A 432 15.14 9.43 -17.85
N PRO A 433 15.73 8.22 -17.86
CA PRO A 433 15.16 7.07 -18.56
C PRO A 433 13.70 6.77 -18.12
N PRO A 434 12.75 6.51 -19.03
CA PRO A 434 11.33 6.36 -18.70
C PRO A 434 11.03 5.34 -17.59
N LEU A 435 11.77 4.22 -17.53
CA LEU A 435 11.60 3.19 -16.50
C LEU A 435 12.15 3.58 -15.12
N GLU A 436 13.13 4.48 -15.07
CA GLU A 436 13.65 5.02 -13.81
C GLU A 436 12.72 6.11 -13.28
N LEU A 437 12.25 6.97 -14.18
CA LEU A 437 11.25 8.00 -13.88
C LEU A 437 9.96 7.41 -13.32
N LEU A 438 9.43 6.37 -13.96
CA LEU A 438 8.25 5.63 -13.48
C LEU A 438 8.52 4.95 -12.14
N ALA A 439 9.72 4.41 -11.90
CA ALA A 439 10.07 3.82 -10.62
C ALA A 439 10.13 4.85 -9.48
N GLU A 440 10.65 6.06 -9.73
CA GLU A 440 10.58 7.15 -8.75
C GLU A 440 9.12 7.54 -8.47
N ARG A 441 8.32 7.80 -9.53
CA ARG A 441 6.93 8.28 -9.38
C ARG A 441 6.04 7.28 -8.63
N GLU A 442 6.18 5.99 -8.90
CA GLU A 442 5.46 4.93 -8.20
C GLU A 442 5.99 4.71 -6.77
N SER A 443 7.28 4.99 -6.50
CA SER A 443 7.81 4.96 -5.13
C SER A 443 7.20 6.05 -4.26
N LEU A 444 6.99 7.25 -4.81
CA LEU A 444 6.26 8.35 -4.16
C LEU A 444 4.77 8.00 -3.99
N TYR A 445 4.13 7.44 -5.03
CA TYR A 445 2.70 7.13 -4.97
C TYR A 445 2.34 6.15 -3.83
N ARG A 446 3.18 5.15 -3.54
CA ARG A 446 2.96 4.21 -2.43
C ARG A 446 2.86 4.86 -1.05
N LEU A 447 3.44 6.05 -0.86
CA LEU A 447 3.34 6.82 0.39
C LEU A 447 1.99 7.54 0.49
N LEU A 448 1.43 7.99 -0.63
CA LEU A 448 0.32 8.94 -0.68
C LEU A 448 -0.94 8.50 0.12
N PRO A 449 -1.43 7.24 0.04
CA PRO A 449 -2.61 6.80 0.82
C PRO A 449 -2.38 6.76 2.33
N GLN A 450 -1.12 6.74 2.78
CA GLN A 450 -0.73 6.66 4.18
C GLN A 450 -0.39 8.03 4.79
N THR A 451 -0.30 9.08 3.97
CA THR A 451 0.01 10.44 4.44
C THR A 451 -1.02 10.95 5.46
N THR A 452 -0.55 11.59 6.52
CA THR A 452 -1.33 12.38 7.48
C THR A 452 -0.53 13.66 7.82
N PRO A 453 -1.10 14.67 8.50
CA PRO A 453 -0.34 15.82 8.96
C PRO A 453 0.84 15.45 9.89
N GLU A 454 0.81 14.28 10.53
CA GLU A 454 1.79 13.78 11.52
C GLU A 454 3.05 13.21 10.87
N ASN A 455 2.90 12.44 9.79
CA ASN A 455 4.00 11.68 9.18
C ASN A 455 4.69 12.38 7.99
N ILE A 456 4.14 13.50 7.51
CA ILE A 456 4.84 14.42 6.59
C ILE A 456 5.77 15.37 7.36
N ASN A 457 6.77 15.94 6.68
CA ASN A 457 7.69 16.89 7.30
C ASN A 457 6.94 18.11 7.87
N LYS A 458 7.20 18.50 9.11
CA LYS A 458 6.54 19.64 9.77
C LYS A 458 7.07 21.01 9.35
N ASN A 459 8.25 21.08 8.72
CA ASN A 459 8.85 22.35 8.29
C ASN A 459 8.29 22.82 6.95
N PHE A 460 7.09 23.40 6.97
CA PHE A 460 6.37 23.83 5.76
C PHE A 460 7.05 24.98 5.00
N GLU A 461 7.97 25.73 5.63
CA GLU A 461 8.76 26.76 4.94
C GLU A 461 9.78 26.15 3.95
N GLN A 462 10.21 24.92 4.19
CA GLN A 462 11.15 24.18 3.36
C GLN A 462 10.48 23.32 2.27
N TYR A 463 9.15 23.41 2.08
CA TYR A 463 8.42 22.58 1.11
C TYR A 463 8.66 23.01 -0.35
N THR A 464 9.30 22.14 -1.11
CA THR A 464 9.64 22.33 -2.53
C THR A 464 9.06 21.22 -3.40
N LEU A 465 9.38 21.23 -4.71
CA LEU A 465 9.14 20.08 -5.57
C LEU A 465 9.93 18.84 -5.14
N ASP A 466 11.12 19.00 -4.55
CA ASP A 466 11.94 17.88 -4.08
C ASP A 466 11.17 17.05 -3.03
N PRO A 467 10.84 15.78 -3.31
CA PRO A 467 10.05 14.97 -2.41
C PRO A 467 10.76 14.70 -1.08
N GLY A 468 12.10 14.77 -1.02
CA GLY A 468 12.87 14.68 0.23
C GLY A 468 12.61 15.84 1.19
N THR A 469 12.10 16.97 0.72
CA THR A 469 11.65 18.07 1.59
C THR A 469 10.28 17.81 2.24
N ARG A 470 9.50 16.87 1.71
CA ARG A 470 8.09 16.64 2.07
C ARG A 470 7.88 15.32 2.83
N TYR A 471 8.56 14.26 2.41
CA TYR A 471 8.43 12.91 2.97
C TYR A 471 9.67 12.54 3.82
N PRO A 472 9.56 12.45 5.15
CA PRO A 472 10.64 11.96 6.01
C PRO A 472 11.04 10.52 5.66
N ASN A 473 12.33 10.21 5.76
CA ASN A 473 12.88 8.87 5.48
C ASN A 473 12.53 8.31 4.07
N LEU A 474 12.39 9.20 3.07
CA LEU A 474 12.00 8.85 1.71
C LEU A 474 12.92 7.78 1.08
N ASN A 475 12.31 6.64 0.73
CA ASN A 475 12.91 5.66 -0.16
C ASN A 475 12.33 5.80 -1.59
N SER A 476 12.88 6.74 -2.36
CA SER A 476 12.60 6.92 -3.81
C SER A 476 12.93 5.70 -4.67
N ASN A 477 13.59 4.70 -4.07
CA ASN A 477 14.08 3.47 -4.65
C ASN A 477 13.30 2.21 -4.20
N CYS A 478 12.10 2.38 -3.61
CA CYS A 478 11.30 1.23 -3.14
C CYS A 478 10.59 0.48 -4.29
N VAL A 479 10.44 1.11 -5.45
CA VAL A 479 10.14 0.47 -6.74
C VAL A 479 11.43 0.32 -7.53
N ARG A 480 11.53 -0.71 -8.37
CA ARG A 480 12.65 -0.89 -9.31
C ARG A 480 12.19 -0.75 -10.77
N PRO A 481 13.03 -0.24 -11.69
CA PRO A 481 12.68 -0.08 -13.11
C PRO A 481 12.12 -1.34 -13.77
N HIS A 482 12.59 -2.53 -13.36
CA HIS A 482 12.08 -3.80 -13.88
C HIS A 482 10.63 -4.13 -13.46
N GLN A 483 10.10 -3.51 -12.40
CA GLN A 483 8.72 -3.71 -11.93
C GLN A 483 7.73 -2.87 -12.76
N VAL A 484 8.13 -1.66 -13.17
CA VAL A 484 7.31 -0.71 -13.93
C VAL A 484 7.39 -0.89 -15.46
N LYS A 485 8.08 -1.92 -15.96
CA LYS A 485 8.14 -2.25 -17.40
C LYS A 485 6.77 -2.38 -18.09
N HIS A 486 5.72 -2.69 -17.33
CA HIS A 486 4.35 -2.80 -17.84
C HIS A 486 3.62 -1.45 -17.97
N LEU A 487 4.24 -0.35 -17.51
CA LEU A 487 3.75 1.03 -17.60
C LEU A 487 4.43 1.81 -18.74
N TYR A 488 5.26 1.16 -19.56
CA TYR A 488 5.88 1.73 -20.74
C TYR A 488 5.31 1.02 -21.98
N ILE A 489 4.52 1.73 -22.78
CA ILE A 489 3.58 1.16 -23.75
C ILE A 489 4.02 1.51 -25.18
N THR A 490 4.78 0.59 -25.79
CA THR A 490 5.36 0.72 -27.15
C THR A 490 4.55 0.00 -28.25
N LYS A 491 3.35 -0.50 -27.94
CA LYS A 491 2.45 -1.18 -28.90
C LYS A 491 1.14 -0.43 -29.07
N GLU A 492 0.62 -0.43 -30.31
CA GLU A 492 -0.64 0.17 -30.77
C GLU A 492 -1.82 0.03 -29.80
N LEU A 493 -2.67 1.05 -29.75
CA LEU A 493 -3.99 0.99 -29.15
C LEU A 493 -5.03 0.60 -30.20
N HIS A 494 -5.25 -0.71 -30.39
CA HIS A 494 -6.49 -1.15 -31.01
C HIS A 494 -7.66 -0.77 -30.10
N GLN A 495 -8.56 0.08 -30.60
CA GLN A 495 -9.86 0.33 -29.99
C GLN A 495 -10.63 -0.98 -29.91
N CYS A 496 -11.31 -1.22 -28.79
CA CYS A 496 -12.17 -2.38 -28.61
C CYS A 496 -13.61 -1.91 -28.40
N PRO A 497 -14.48 -1.98 -29.42
CA PRO A 497 -15.92 -1.84 -29.23
C PRO A 497 -16.41 -2.86 -28.20
N LEU A 498 -17.43 -2.50 -27.41
CA LEU A 498 -17.91 -3.34 -26.30
C LEU A 498 -18.85 -4.46 -26.81
N GLU A 499 -18.27 -5.39 -27.56
CA GLU A 499 -18.86 -6.70 -27.86
C GLU A 499 -18.12 -7.82 -27.10
N ARG A 500 -18.76 -8.99 -26.99
CA ARG A 500 -18.28 -10.08 -26.13
C ARG A 500 -17.29 -11.00 -26.84
N LEU A 501 -16.40 -11.58 -26.03
CA LEU A 501 -15.58 -12.78 -26.32
C LEU A 501 -14.34 -12.56 -27.22
N GLY A 502 -13.33 -13.43 -27.08
CA GLY A 502 -12.18 -13.49 -28.00
C GLY A 502 -10.84 -12.97 -27.47
N SER A 503 -10.13 -13.76 -26.64
CA SER A 503 -8.77 -13.41 -26.19
C SER A 503 -7.72 -13.58 -27.29
N VAL A 504 -7.10 -12.49 -27.75
CA VAL A 504 -5.85 -12.52 -28.53
C VAL A 504 -4.73 -11.74 -27.84
N ARG A 505 -3.57 -12.38 -27.65
CA ARG A 505 -2.31 -11.75 -27.26
C ARG A 505 -1.29 -11.95 -28.38
N ARG A 506 -0.49 -10.94 -28.72
CA ARG A 506 0.87 -11.16 -29.26
C ARG A 506 1.94 -10.35 -28.51
N SER A 507 3.03 -11.04 -28.19
CA SER A 507 3.82 -10.82 -26.98
C SER A 507 4.99 -9.83 -27.12
N VAL A 508 5.58 -9.49 -25.98
CA VAL A 508 6.91 -8.88 -25.87
C VAL A 508 7.99 -9.93 -26.13
N GLY A 509 9.10 -9.55 -26.77
CA GLY A 509 10.29 -10.39 -26.90
C GLY A 509 11.42 -9.93 -25.97
N LEU A 510 11.56 -10.57 -24.80
CA LEU A 510 12.82 -10.64 -24.06
C LEU A 510 12.92 -12.01 -23.36
N SER A 511 14.16 -12.41 -23.05
CA SER A 511 14.52 -13.80 -22.76
C SER A 511 13.82 -14.43 -21.54
N ARG A 512 13.74 -15.76 -21.58
CA ARG A 512 12.97 -16.65 -20.71
C ARG A 512 13.89 -17.47 -19.80
N ARG A 513 13.41 -17.90 -18.65
CA ARG A 513 13.98 -19.04 -17.91
C ARG A 513 12.89 -19.96 -17.40
N GLU A 514 13.05 -21.26 -17.69
CA GLU A 514 12.10 -22.35 -17.44
C GLU A 514 10.65 -22.10 -17.95
N SER A 515 9.77 -23.11 -17.83
CA SER A 515 8.72 -23.36 -18.83
C SER A 515 7.35 -23.76 -18.27
N ASP A 516 6.65 -22.82 -17.61
CA ASP A 516 5.19 -22.90 -17.39
C ASP A 516 4.43 -22.80 -18.74
N ILE A 517 4.38 -23.89 -19.50
CA ILE A 517 3.53 -24.02 -20.68
C ILE A 517 2.09 -24.13 -20.17
N ARG A 518 1.29 -23.09 -20.43
CA ARG A 518 -0.15 -23.12 -20.14
C ARG A 518 -0.79 -24.34 -20.83
N PRO A 519 -1.54 -25.22 -20.11
CA PRO A 519 -2.10 -26.43 -20.69
C PRO A 519 -2.93 -26.20 -21.96
N SER A 520 -3.65 -25.08 -22.07
CA SER A 520 -4.37 -24.72 -23.31
C SER A 520 -3.46 -24.53 -24.52
N LYS A 521 -2.24 -23.99 -24.36
CA LYS A 521 -1.27 -23.86 -25.46
C LYS A 521 -0.67 -25.22 -25.84
N LEU A 522 -0.45 -26.10 -24.86
CA LEU A 522 0.02 -27.46 -25.10
C LEU A 522 -1.02 -28.25 -25.90
N LEU A 523 -2.30 -28.19 -25.47
CA LEU A 523 -3.43 -28.81 -26.15
C LEU A 523 -3.56 -28.34 -27.61
N THR A 524 -3.56 -27.02 -27.87
CA THR A 524 -3.61 -26.48 -29.24
C THR A 524 -2.44 -26.94 -30.11
N TRP A 525 -1.23 -27.07 -29.54
CA TRP A 525 -0.09 -27.59 -30.30
C TRP A 525 -0.24 -29.08 -30.62
N CYS A 526 -0.63 -29.89 -29.62
CA CYS A 526 -0.89 -31.32 -29.81
C CYS A 526 -1.93 -31.55 -30.91
N GLN A 527 -3.06 -30.84 -30.85
CA GLN A 527 -4.12 -30.84 -31.88
C GLN A 527 -3.55 -30.62 -33.28
N GLN A 528 -2.76 -29.55 -33.47
CA GLN A 528 -2.12 -29.22 -34.76
C GLN A 528 -1.10 -30.28 -35.22
N GLN A 529 -0.43 -30.96 -34.29
CA GLN A 529 0.53 -32.00 -34.68
C GLN A 529 -0.18 -33.31 -35.07
N THR A 530 -1.30 -33.64 -34.43
CA THR A 530 -2.12 -34.83 -34.73
C THR A 530 -3.14 -34.63 -35.85
N GLU A 531 -3.34 -33.40 -36.34
CA GLU A 531 -4.31 -33.08 -37.38
C GLU A 531 -4.03 -33.83 -38.71
N GLY A 532 -5.01 -34.60 -39.18
CA GLY A 532 -4.92 -35.41 -40.40
C GLY A 532 -4.57 -36.89 -40.18
N TYR A 533 -4.26 -37.32 -38.95
CA TYR A 533 -4.12 -38.74 -38.62
C TYR A 533 -5.51 -39.39 -38.42
N GLN A 534 -5.70 -40.57 -39.00
CA GLN A 534 -6.93 -41.35 -38.80
C GLN A 534 -7.00 -41.85 -37.34
N HIS A 535 -8.21 -41.97 -36.80
CA HIS A 535 -8.46 -42.45 -35.43
C HIS A 535 -7.76 -41.64 -34.30
N VAL A 536 -7.38 -40.38 -34.55
CA VAL A 536 -6.80 -39.47 -33.54
C VAL A 536 -7.58 -38.15 -33.48
N ASN A 537 -8.18 -37.88 -32.32
CA ASN A 537 -8.86 -36.61 -32.02
C ASN A 537 -8.50 -36.12 -30.61
N VAL A 538 -7.60 -35.16 -30.52
CA VAL A 538 -7.11 -34.64 -29.24
C VAL A 538 -8.03 -33.52 -28.72
N THR A 539 -8.96 -33.85 -27.82
CA THR A 539 -9.87 -32.86 -27.22
C THR A 539 -9.44 -32.39 -25.82
N ASP A 540 -8.60 -33.18 -25.14
CA ASP A 540 -8.08 -32.90 -23.80
C ASP A 540 -6.59 -33.29 -23.65
N LEU A 541 -6.09 -33.20 -22.42
CA LEU A 541 -4.76 -33.67 -22.02
C LEU A 541 -4.85 -34.83 -21.01
N THR A 542 -5.91 -35.64 -21.11
CA THR A 542 -6.13 -36.84 -20.30
C THR A 542 -6.70 -37.99 -21.12
N THR A 543 -8.01 -38.04 -21.37
CA THR A 543 -8.66 -39.19 -22.02
C THR A 543 -8.24 -39.41 -23.48
N SER A 544 -7.96 -38.33 -24.22
CA SER A 544 -7.61 -38.36 -25.66
C SER A 544 -6.31 -39.10 -25.99
N TRP A 545 -5.53 -39.44 -24.97
CA TRP A 545 -4.20 -40.05 -25.11
C TRP A 545 -4.23 -41.56 -24.82
N ARG A 546 -5.36 -42.08 -24.30
CA ARG A 546 -5.50 -43.43 -23.77
C ARG A 546 -5.31 -44.53 -24.81
N SER A 547 -5.63 -44.30 -26.08
CA SER A 547 -5.43 -45.27 -27.18
C SER A 547 -3.97 -45.38 -27.66
N GLY A 548 -3.05 -44.54 -27.16
CA GLY A 548 -1.66 -44.48 -27.59
C GLY A 548 -1.44 -43.84 -28.97
N LEU A 549 -2.41 -43.95 -29.89
CA LEU A 549 -2.34 -43.39 -31.25
C LEU A 549 -2.00 -41.90 -31.26
N ALA A 550 -2.48 -41.10 -30.31
CA ALA A 550 -2.14 -39.67 -30.20
C ALA A 550 -0.65 -39.41 -29.90
N LEU A 551 0.02 -40.30 -29.14
CA LEU A 551 1.47 -40.23 -28.92
C LEU A 551 2.23 -40.71 -30.17
N CYS A 552 1.81 -41.83 -30.77
CA CYS A 552 2.37 -42.36 -32.00
C CYS A 552 2.31 -41.33 -33.15
N ALA A 553 1.19 -40.61 -33.29
CA ALA A 553 1.00 -39.56 -34.28
C ALA A 553 1.97 -38.39 -34.10
N ILE A 554 2.22 -37.93 -32.86
CA ILE A 554 3.21 -36.88 -32.60
C ILE A 554 4.63 -37.35 -32.94
N ILE A 555 5.00 -38.58 -32.58
CA ILE A 555 6.32 -39.14 -32.90
C ILE A 555 6.48 -39.26 -34.43
N HIS A 556 5.53 -39.90 -35.11
CA HIS A 556 5.53 -40.09 -36.56
C HIS A 556 5.50 -38.76 -37.34
N ARG A 557 4.84 -37.71 -36.84
CA ARG A 557 4.82 -36.37 -37.47
C ARG A 557 6.20 -35.73 -37.59
N PHE A 558 7.07 -35.92 -36.59
CA PHE A 558 8.44 -35.36 -36.60
C PHE A 558 9.51 -36.37 -37.03
N ARG A 559 9.23 -37.67 -36.90
CA ARG A 559 10.11 -38.80 -37.19
C ARG A 559 9.34 -39.98 -37.77
N PRO A 560 8.89 -39.90 -39.04
CA PRO A 560 8.12 -40.98 -39.65
C PRO A 560 8.91 -42.29 -39.77
N GLU A 561 10.24 -42.22 -39.74
CA GLU A 561 11.14 -43.38 -39.75
C GLU A 561 11.09 -44.26 -38.49
N LEU A 562 10.45 -43.81 -37.39
CA LEU A 562 10.48 -44.51 -36.09
C LEU A 562 9.22 -45.33 -35.76
N ILE A 563 8.07 -45.02 -36.36
CA ILE A 563 6.79 -45.69 -36.10
C ILE A 563 6.02 -45.83 -37.42
N ASN A 564 5.71 -47.06 -37.85
CA ASN A 564 4.84 -47.28 -39.00
C ASN A 564 3.37 -47.04 -38.58
N PHE A 565 2.90 -45.79 -38.69
CA PHE A 565 1.58 -45.40 -38.19
C PHE A 565 0.43 -46.11 -38.92
N ASP A 566 0.57 -46.35 -40.23
CA ASP A 566 -0.47 -46.98 -41.07
C ASP A 566 -0.70 -48.48 -40.74
N ALA A 567 0.09 -49.06 -39.83
CA ALA A 567 -0.06 -50.42 -39.32
C ALA A 567 -0.57 -50.49 -37.87
N LEU A 568 -0.91 -49.36 -37.24
CA LEU A 568 -1.46 -49.32 -35.88
C LEU A 568 -3.00 -49.37 -35.90
N ASN A 569 -3.58 -50.15 -35.01
CA ASN A 569 -5.03 -50.27 -34.82
C ASN A 569 -5.48 -49.61 -33.51
N GLU A 570 -6.74 -49.16 -33.42
CA GLU A 570 -7.25 -48.43 -32.24
C GLU A 570 -7.49 -49.35 -31.02
N ASP A 571 -7.84 -50.62 -31.26
CA ASP A 571 -8.10 -51.61 -30.20
C ASP A 571 -6.84 -51.95 -29.38
N ASP A 572 -5.67 -51.93 -30.02
CA ASP A 572 -4.38 -52.38 -29.46
C ASP A 572 -3.71 -51.32 -28.56
N ALA A 573 -4.53 -50.58 -27.80
CA ALA A 573 -4.15 -49.43 -26.99
C ALA A 573 -2.99 -49.71 -26.00
N VAL A 574 -2.88 -50.93 -25.47
CA VAL A 574 -1.77 -51.32 -24.58
C VAL A 574 -0.42 -51.28 -25.32
N GLU A 575 -0.39 -51.82 -26.54
CA GLU A 575 0.83 -51.95 -27.34
C GLU A 575 1.19 -50.61 -28.00
N ASN A 576 0.20 -49.87 -28.49
CA ASN A 576 0.39 -48.50 -29.01
C ASN A 576 1.06 -47.57 -27.99
N ASN A 577 0.57 -47.55 -26.73
CA ASN A 577 1.17 -46.73 -25.68
C ASN A 577 2.60 -47.19 -25.35
N GLN A 578 2.83 -48.50 -25.22
CA GLN A 578 4.16 -49.00 -24.89
C GLN A 578 5.18 -48.73 -26.01
N LEU A 579 4.78 -48.91 -27.28
CA LEU A 579 5.59 -48.55 -28.44
C LEU A 579 5.97 -47.06 -28.43
N ALA A 580 5.00 -46.17 -28.18
CA ALA A 580 5.25 -44.73 -28.11
C ALA A 580 6.21 -44.36 -26.97
N PHE A 581 6.05 -44.99 -25.80
CA PHE A 581 6.93 -44.78 -24.65
C PHE A 581 8.36 -45.30 -24.90
N ASP A 582 8.50 -46.52 -25.39
CA ASP A 582 9.80 -47.16 -25.65
C ASP A 582 10.60 -46.41 -26.73
N VAL A 583 9.92 -45.91 -27.77
CA VAL A 583 10.54 -45.07 -28.82
C VAL A 583 10.91 -43.70 -28.26
N ALA A 584 10.06 -43.08 -27.44
CA ALA A 584 10.34 -41.76 -26.87
C ALA A 584 11.48 -41.77 -25.83
N GLU A 585 11.63 -42.84 -25.06
CA GLU A 585 12.77 -43.00 -24.15
C GLU A 585 14.06 -43.25 -24.93
N ARG A 586 14.04 -44.16 -25.91
CA ARG A 586 15.21 -44.57 -26.70
C ARG A 586 15.75 -43.47 -27.61
N GLU A 587 14.88 -42.82 -28.38
CA GLU A 587 15.29 -41.91 -29.47
C GLU A 587 15.31 -40.44 -29.03
N PHE A 588 14.55 -40.07 -27.99
CA PHE A 588 14.46 -38.68 -27.51
C PHE A 588 14.89 -38.49 -26.05
N GLY A 589 15.23 -39.56 -25.31
CA GLY A 589 15.60 -39.47 -23.90
C GLY A 589 14.47 -39.00 -22.99
N ILE A 590 13.21 -39.26 -23.37
CA ILE A 590 12.00 -38.85 -22.65
C ILE A 590 11.50 -40.05 -21.82
N PRO A 591 11.93 -40.22 -20.55
CA PRO A 591 11.53 -41.36 -19.74
C PRO A 591 10.00 -41.35 -19.49
N PRO A 592 9.35 -42.52 -19.55
CA PRO A 592 7.89 -42.65 -19.47
C PRO A 592 7.33 -42.23 -18.11
N VAL A 593 6.04 -41.88 -18.09
CA VAL A 593 5.30 -41.54 -16.85
C VAL A 593 4.47 -42.69 -16.30
N THR A 594 4.11 -43.67 -17.13
CA THR A 594 3.44 -44.93 -16.75
C THR A 594 3.89 -46.04 -17.72
N THR A 595 3.52 -47.29 -17.47
CA THR A 595 3.52 -48.33 -18.51
C THR A 595 2.32 -48.18 -19.46
N GLY A 596 2.38 -48.80 -20.64
CA GLY A 596 1.25 -48.84 -21.58
C GLY A 596 0.03 -49.59 -21.04
N LYS A 597 0.24 -50.60 -20.17
CA LYS A 597 -0.83 -51.34 -19.48
C LYS A 597 -1.58 -50.46 -18.49
N GLU A 598 -0.87 -49.63 -17.73
CA GLU A 598 -1.49 -48.67 -16.81
C GLU A 598 -2.21 -47.56 -17.58
N MET A 599 -1.61 -47.05 -18.67
CA MET A 599 -2.24 -46.00 -19.49
C MET A 599 -3.56 -46.47 -20.12
N ALA A 600 -3.60 -47.67 -20.70
CA ALA A 600 -4.81 -48.21 -21.31
C ALA A 600 -5.88 -48.65 -20.30
N SER A 601 -5.50 -49.07 -19.08
CA SER A 601 -6.45 -49.47 -18.03
C SER A 601 -6.96 -48.32 -17.16
N ALA A 602 -6.25 -47.19 -17.08
CA ALA A 602 -6.70 -46.01 -16.36
C ALA A 602 -7.99 -45.41 -16.98
N GLN A 603 -8.98 -45.12 -16.14
CA GLN A 603 -10.24 -44.51 -16.60
C GLN A 603 -10.06 -43.03 -17.01
N GLU A 604 -9.23 -42.28 -16.28
CA GLU A 604 -8.66 -41.00 -16.72
C GLU A 604 -7.18 -40.95 -16.26
N PRO A 605 -6.21 -40.70 -17.16
CA PRO A 605 -4.79 -40.52 -16.78
C PRO A 605 -4.58 -39.25 -15.94
N ASP A 606 -3.56 -39.21 -15.07
CA ASP A 606 -3.25 -37.98 -14.31
C ASP A 606 -2.85 -36.82 -15.23
N LYS A 607 -3.68 -35.78 -15.19
CA LYS A 607 -3.54 -34.54 -15.95
C LYS A 607 -2.23 -33.81 -15.70
N LEU A 608 -1.68 -33.86 -14.49
CA LEU A 608 -0.41 -33.18 -14.18
C LEU A 608 0.77 -33.94 -14.78
N SER A 609 0.79 -35.27 -14.63
CA SER A 609 1.80 -36.15 -15.23
C SER A 609 1.74 -36.13 -16.76
N MET A 610 0.55 -36.14 -17.36
CA MET A 610 0.38 -36.05 -18.82
C MET A 610 0.78 -34.67 -19.37
N VAL A 611 0.39 -33.56 -18.72
CA VAL A 611 0.87 -32.23 -19.09
C VAL A 611 2.41 -32.18 -19.00
N LEU A 612 3.01 -32.73 -17.95
CA LEU A 612 4.46 -32.76 -17.79
C LEU A 612 5.15 -33.61 -18.86
N TYR A 613 4.61 -34.79 -19.19
CA TYR A 613 5.17 -35.68 -20.23
C TYR A 613 5.10 -35.02 -21.61
N LEU A 614 3.91 -34.59 -22.03
CA LEU A 614 3.68 -33.92 -23.32
C LEU A 614 4.45 -32.59 -23.44
N SER A 615 4.72 -31.91 -22.32
CA SER A 615 5.56 -30.70 -22.34
C SER A 615 6.99 -30.96 -22.79
N LYS A 616 7.54 -32.17 -22.58
CA LYS A 616 8.87 -32.56 -23.06
C LYS A 616 8.90 -32.60 -24.60
N PHE A 617 7.91 -33.24 -25.23
CA PHE A 617 7.76 -33.26 -26.70
C PHE A 617 7.56 -31.85 -27.26
N TYR A 618 6.78 -31.00 -26.59
CA TYR A 618 6.59 -29.60 -26.98
C TYR A 618 7.88 -28.77 -26.91
N GLU A 619 8.66 -28.90 -25.84
CA GLU A 619 9.93 -28.18 -25.69
C GLU A 619 10.98 -28.67 -26.71
N LEU A 620 10.95 -29.96 -27.09
CA LEU A 620 11.84 -30.62 -28.06
C LEU A 620 11.55 -30.26 -29.53
N PHE A 621 10.28 -30.32 -29.96
CA PHE A 621 9.90 -30.24 -31.39
C PHE A 621 9.36 -28.88 -31.86
N ARG A 622 9.12 -27.93 -30.95
CA ARG A 622 8.73 -26.57 -31.38
C ARG A 622 9.84 -25.93 -32.23
N GLY A 623 9.45 -25.25 -33.30
CA GLY A 623 10.42 -24.58 -34.17
C GLY A 623 11.28 -25.50 -35.03
N THR A 624 11.14 -26.83 -34.91
CA THR A 624 11.58 -27.77 -35.95
C THR A 624 10.75 -27.53 -37.21
N PRO A 625 11.36 -27.27 -38.38
CA PRO A 625 10.61 -27.12 -39.62
C PRO A 625 9.94 -28.44 -40.02
N LEU A 626 8.62 -28.43 -40.17
CA LEU A 626 7.87 -29.57 -40.71
C LEU A 626 8.22 -29.78 -42.19
N ARG A 627 8.33 -31.03 -42.62
CA ARG A 627 8.34 -31.38 -44.05
C ARG A 627 6.88 -31.48 -44.57
N PRO A 628 6.55 -30.98 -45.78
CA PRO A 628 5.20 -31.08 -46.32
C PRO A 628 4.72 -32.52 -46.48
N VAL A 629 3.50 -32.81 -46.02
CA VAL A 629 2.90 -34.17 -45.99
C VAL A 629 2.14 -34.46 -47.30
N ASP A 630 2.74 -34.09 -48.44
CA ASP A 630 2.17 -34.27 -49.79
C ASP A 630 3.04 -35.16 -50.70
N SER A 631 4.28 -35.46 -50.31
CA SER A 631 5.23 -36.19 -51.16
C SER A 631 5.01 -37.71 -51.23
N TRP A 632 4.10 -38.28 -50.44
CA TRP A 632 3.93 -39.74 -50.32
C TRP A 632 3.00 -40.36 -51.38
N ARG A 633 2.32 -39.55 -52.21
CA ARG A 633 1.40 -40.03 -53.27
C ARG A 633 1.90 -39.79 -54.70
N LYS A 634 3.22 -39.75 -54.91
CA LYS A 634 3.88 -39.79 -56.24
C LYS A 634 5.37 -40.13 -56.08
N ASN A 635 5.74 -41.35 -56.51
CA ASN A 635 7.04 -41.79 -57.08
C ASN A 635 7.25 -43.30 -56.88
N TYR A 636 6.43 -44.11 -57.55
CA TYR A 636 6.87 -45.41 -58.08
C TYR A 636 7.34 -45.15 -59.53
N ARG A 637 8.49 -45.71 -59.92
CA ARG A 637 9.37 -45.27 -61.04
C ARG A 637 10.00 -43.88 -60.77
N GLU A 638 11.27 -43.62 -61.07
CA GLU A 638 12.27 -44.39 -61.83
C GLU A 638 13.69 -44.21 -61.21
N ASN A 639 14.65 -45.07 -61.57
CA ASN A 639 16.05 -44.99 -61.09
C ASN A 639 16.92 -44.15 -62.04
N ALA A 640 17.82 -43.28 -61.52
CA ALA A 640 19.24 -43.23 -61.90
C ALA A 640 20.03 -42.08 -61.21
N ASP A 641 21.11 -42.47 -60.53
CA ASP A 641 22.45 -41.83 -60.47
C ASP A 641 22.79 -40.44 -59.86
N LEU A 642 24.04 -40.42 -59.37
CA LEU A 642 25.00 -39.34 -59.08
C LEU A 642 24.74 -38.25 -57.99
N SER A 643 25.24 -38.60 -56.79
CA SER A 643 26.37 -37.93 -56.13
C SER A 643 26.24 -36.57 -55.39
N LEU A 644 26.24 -36.70 -54.06
CA LEU A 644 27.30 -36.20 -53.14
C LEU A 644 27.46 -34.68 -52.89
N ALA A 645 26.90 -34.23 -51.76
CA ALA A 645 27.56 -33.28 -50.87
C ALA A 645 27.37 -33.73 -49.41
N LYS A 646 28.43 -33.71 -48.58
CA LYS A 646 28.41 -34.17 -47.18
C LYS A 646 28.62 -33.00 -46.22
N SER A 647 27.83 -32.97 -45.14
CA SER A 647 28.26 -32.42 -43.85
C SER A 647 27.65 -33.26 -42.73
N SER A 648 28.49 -33.75 -41.81
CA SER A 648 28.13 -34.75 -40.81
C SER A 648 27.85 -34.15 -39.44
N MET A 649 26.76 -34.60 -38.80
CA MET A 649 26.60 -34.47 -37.36
C MET A 649 27.56 -35.41 -36.61
N SER A 650 27.98 -35.00 -35.41
CA SER A 650 28.57 -35.89 -34.41
C SER A 650 28.17 -35.45 -33.00
N HIS A 651 27.91 -36.41 -32.12
CA HIS A 651 27.40 -36.20 -30.76
C HIS A 651 28.52 -35.75 -29.81
N ASN A 652 28.16 -35.12 -28.68
CA ASN A 652 28.21 -35.83 -27.38
C ASN A 652 27.62 -35.03 -26.21
N TYR A 653 27.10 -35.78 -25.24
CA TYR A 653 26.57 -35.31 -23.96
C TYR A 653 27.62 -35.44 -22.85
N LEU A 654 27.40 -34.67 -21.76
CA LEU A 654 27.95 -34.84 -20.41
C LEU A 654 29.49 -34.83 -20.22
N ASN A 655 29.95 -33.89 -19.39
CA ASN A 655 30.61 -34.27 -18.13
C ASN A 655 30.61 -33.13 -17.10
N LEU A 656 30.55 -33.48 -15.82
CA LEU A 656 30.62 -32.57 -14.67
C LEU A 656 31.97 -32.73 -13.96
N THR A 657 32.73 -31.65 -13.73
CA THR A 657 33.63 -31.52 -12.56
C THR A 657 34.23 -30.12 -12.39
N PHE A 658 34.74 -29.84 -11.18
CA PHE A 658 35.35 -28.57 -10.77
C PHE A 658 36.82 -28.41 -11.20
N PRO A 659 37.33 -27.17 -11.26
CA PRO A 659 38.72 -26.87 -10.93
C PRO A 659 38.87 -26.01 -9.65
N ARG A 660 39.92 -26.29 -8.87
CA ARG A 660 40.37 -25.49 -7.71
C ARG A 660 41.36 -24.39 -8.13
N LYS A 661 41.50 -23.39 -7.24
CA LYS A 661 42.63 -22.45 -7.06
C LYS A 661 43.87 -22.61 -7.97
N ARG A 662 44.31 -21.51 -8.58
CA ARG A 662 45.73 -21.18 -8.74
C ARG A 662 45.98 -19.72 -8.34
N THR A 663 47.09 -19.47 -7.66
CA THR A 663 47.70 -18.14 -7.46
C THR A 663 48.73 -17.88 -8.55
N PRO A 664 49.19 -16.62 -8.69
CA PRO A 664 50.63 -16.38 -8.55
C PRO A 664 51.02 -15.47 -7.37
N ARG A 665 52.30 -15.49 -7.01
CA ARG A 665 53.02 -14.46 -6.24
C ARG A 665 53.45 -13.33 -7.19
N VAL A 666 53.39 -12.05 -6.83
CA VAL A 666 54.28 -11.29 -5.93
C VAL A 666 55.71 -11.19 -6.41
N ASP A 667 56.03 -10.00 -6.93
CA ASP A 667 57.26 -9.22 -6.71
C ASP A 667 56.76 -7.77 -6.41
N SER A 668 57.19 -6.99 -5.40
CA SER A 668 58.49 -6.85 -4.71
C SER A 668 59.54 -6.23 -5.65
N ARG A 669 60.10 -5.03 -5.45
CA ARG A 669 60.49 -4.18 -4.29
C ARG A 669 60.68 -2.71 -4.76
N MET A 670 61.03 -1.65 -4.03
CA MET A 670 61.40 -1.28 -2.63
C MET A 670 61.08 0.24 -2.45
N GLU A 671 60.74 0.82 -1.28
CA GLU A 671 61.60 1.30 -0.14
C GLU A 671 62.63 2.39 -0.52
N GLU A 672 63.22 3.23 0.35
CA GLU A 672 63.20 3.52 1.82
C GLU A 672 63.54 5.05 1.95
N ASN A 673 63.33 5.88 2.99
CA ASN A 673 63.01 5.86 4.44
C ASN A 673 61.82 6.83 4.71
N ASP A 674 61.18 7.00 5.88
CA ASP A 674 61.46 6.71 7.32
C ASP A 674 62.34 7.72 8.09
N MET A 675 62.24 7.64 9.42
CA MET A 675 63.12 8.08 10.51
C MET A 675 62.61 9.24 11.41
N ASN A 676 62.67 9.16 12.75
CA ASN A 676 62.41 8.03 13.66
C ASN A 676 62.44 8.46 15.15
N LYS A 677 61.54 7.88 15.99
CA LYS A 677 61.77 7.62 17.45
C LYS A 677 61.93 8.91 18.35
N ARG A 678 61.81 8.93 19.70
CA ARG A 678 61.65 7.91 20.78
C ARG A 678 61.20 8.60 22.12
N ARG A 679 60.42 7.90 22.97
CA ARG A 679 60.40 7.97 24.48
C ARG A 679 59.88 9.27 25.17
N ARG A 680 59.29 9.27 26.41
CA ARG A 680 58.71 8.22 27.31
C ARG A 680 57.98 8.84 28.54
N LYS A 681 56.88 8.20 29.03
CA LYS A 681 56.33 8.20 30.44
C LYS A 681 55.63 9.49 30.96
N GLY A 682 54.53 9.40 31.74
CA GLY A 682 53.92 10.62 32.34
C GLY A 682 52.83 10.60 33.44
N PHE A 683 51.77 9.75 33.41
CA PHE A 683 50.69 9.62 34.45
C PHE A 683 49.66 10.76 34.73
N ASN A 684 48.42 10.34 35.05
CA ASN A 684 47.33 10.92 35.88
C ASN A 684 46.44 12.12 35.42
N ASN A 685 45.13 11.83 35.27
CA ASN A 685 44.00 12.12 36.21
C ASN A 685 43.84 13.54 36.82
N LEU A 686 42.64 14.11 37.03
CA LEU A 686 41.24 13.85 36.58
C LEU A 686 40.35 15.08 36.97
N ASP A 687 39.02 14.96 36.78
CA ASP A 687 37.90 15.66 37.46
C ASP A 687 37.57 17.16 37.23
N GLU A 688 36.34 17.35 36.67
CA GLU A 688 35.30 18.33 37.08
C GLU A 688 35.63 19.86 37.06
N PRO A 689 34.77 20.83 37.52
CA PRO A 689 33.55 20.75 38.34
C PRO A 689 32.27 21.41 37.78
N SER A 690 31.29 21.51 38.67
CA SER A 690 29.87 21.77 38.43
C SER A 690 29.35 23.14 38.92
N ALA A 691 28.26 23.57 38.28
CA ALA A 691 27.06 24.26 38.83
C ALA A 691 27.09 25.55 39.69
N PHE A 692 25.93 26.24 39.59
CA PHE A 692 25.25 27.14 40.55
C PHE A 692 25.44 28.68 40.57
N SER A 693 24.27 29.33 40.38
CA SER A 693 23.72 30.50 41.12
C SER A 693 24.23 31.94 40.88
N SER A 694 23.30 32.84 40.55
CA SER A 694 23.02 34.09 41.30
C SER A 694 21.75 34.80 40.78
N GLN A 695 21.25 35.82 41.50
CA GLN A 695 19.91 36.44 41.32
C GLN A 695 19.96 37.98 41.27
N SER A 696 18.97 38.63 40.62
CA SER A 696 18.38 39.95 40.96
C SER A 696 17.15 40.21 40.05
N LEU A 697 15.92 40.48 40.53
CA LEU A 697 15.36 41.71 41.18
C LEU A 697 15.17 42.89 40.19
N GLY A 698 13.97 43.50 40.01
CA GLY A 698 12.62 43.19 40.53
C GLY A 698 11.56 44.29 40.23
N SER A 699 10.32 44.12 40.74
CA SER A 699 9.16 45.07 40.73
C SER A 699 8.40 45.27 39.38
N ASN A 700 7.08 45.57 39.30
CA ASN A 700 5.99 45.43 40.31
C ASN A 700 4.56 45.42 39.68
N GLN A 701 3.58 45.00 40.50
CA GLN A 701 2.11 45.25 40.47
C GLN A 701 1.15 44.58 39.45
N GLU A 702 0.26 43.75 40.04
CA GLU A 702 -1.22 43.72 39.93
C GLU A 702 -2.00 43.22 38.69
N GLY A 703 -2.87 42.22 38.96
CA GLY A 703 -4.27 42.26 38.50
C GLY A 703 -4.76 41.14 37.56
N GLY A 704 -5.38 40.07 38.11
CA GLY A 704 -6.26 39.17 37.34
C GLY A 704 -6.13 37.67 37.67
N LYS A 705 -7.24 37.04 38.10
CA LYS A 705 -7.39 35.57 38.17
C LYS A 705 -8.31 35.11 37.04
N GLU A 706 -7.89 34.21 36.16
CA GLU A 706 -8.85 33.50 35.29
C GLU A 706 -8.37 32.13 34.75
N GLY A 707 -9.30 31.18 34.68
CA GLY A 707 -9.47 30.34 33.48
C GLY A 707 -8.45 29.27 33.08
N GLY A 708 -7.55 28.79 33.96
CA GLY A 708 -6.51 27.81 33.59
C GLY A 708 -6.99 26.39 33.18
N ASN A 709 -7.61 26.20 32.01
CA ASN A 709 -8.12 24.89 31.56
C ASN A 709 -8.16 24.67 30.02
N GLN A 710 -7.04 24.82 29.31
CA GLN A 710 -6.96 24.51 27.85
C GLN A 710 -5.96 23.41 27.43
N ASN A 711 -5.09 22.92 28.32
CA ASN A 711 -3.97 22.03 27.92
C ASN A 711 -4.20 20.52 28.02
N LYS A 712 -5.41 20.05 28.38
CA LYS A 712 -5.70 18.60 28.55
C LYS A 712 -5.84 17.82 27.24
N VAL A 713 -6.46 18.40 26.21
CA VAL A 713 -6.67 17.73 24.91
C VAL A 713 -5.33 17.51 24.19
N LYS A 714 -4.45 18.52 24.19
CA LYS A 714 -3.12 18.45 23.57
C LYS A 714 -2.18 17.44 24.25
N SER A 715 -2.21 17.32 25.57
CA SER A 715 -1.35 16.36 26.28
C SER A 715 -1.82 14.91 26.12
N MET A 716 -3.14 14.66 26.08
CA MET A 716 -3.68 13.33 25.82
C MET A 716 -3.34 12.81 24.42
N ALA A 717 -3.35 13.66 23.39
CA ALA A 717 -2.92 13.28 22.04
C ALA A 717 -1.47 12.76 22.03
N SER A 718 -0.54 13.49 22.67
CA SER A 718 0.86 13.09 22.78
C SER A 718 1.07 11.81 23.62
N GLN A 719 0.33 11.65 24.73
CA GLN A 719 0.42 10.45 25.57
C GLN A 719 -0.16 9.19 24.89
N LEU A 720 -1.10 9.35 23.95
CA LEU A 720 -1.64 8.23 23.18
C LEU A 720 -0.74 7.85 22.01
N LEU A 721 -0.12 8.80 21.32
CA LEU A 721 0.91 8.51 20.30
C LEU A 721 2.05 7.65 20.87
N ALA A 722 2.58 8.01 22.04
CA ALA A 722 3.62 7.23 22.72
C ALA A 722 3.23 5.75 22.97
N LYS A 723 1.94 5.48 23.28
CA LYS A 723 1.43 4.11 23.47
C LYS A 723 1.23 3.32 22.17
N PHE A 724 1.14 3.99 21.02
CA PHE A 724 1.17 3.32 19.71
C PHE A 724 2.60 3.08 19.22
N GLU A 725 3.53 4.01 19.49
CA GLU A 725 4.95 3.88 19.12
C GLU A 725 5.66 2.72 19.86
N GLU A 726 5.31 2.44 21.12
CA GLU A 726 5.83 1.27 21.85
C GLU A 726 5.55 -0.09 21.16
N ASN A 727 4.52 -0.17 20.32
CA ASN A 727 4.17 -1.42 19.62
C ASN A 727 4.83 -1.55 18.22
N SER A 728 5.74 -0.65 17.83
CA SER A 728 6.30 -0.58 16.47
C SER A 728 7.85 -0.55 16.43
N ARG A 729 8.50 -1.63 16.90
CA ARG A 729 9.95 -1.86 16.71
C ARG A 729 10.20 -3.10 15.85
N ASN A 730 10.91 -2.92 14.73
CA ASN A 730 11.22 -3.98 13.76
C ASN A 730 12.24 -5.00 14.29
N PRO A 731 12.03 -6.31 14.05
CA PRO A 731 13.09 -7.31 13.97
C PRO A 731 13.54 -7.58 12.52
N THR A 732 14.79 -7.98 12.35
CA THR A 732 15.45 -8.21 11.05
C THR A 732 15.14 -9.59 10.43
N LEU A 733 15.50 -9.76 9.15
CA LEU A 733 15.33 -10.98 8.37
C LEU A 733 16.02 -12.22 8.96
N LEU A 734 15.32 -13.36 8.97
CA LEU A 734 15.89 -14.70 8.86
C LEU A 734 15.08 -15.53 7.85
N ARG A 735 15.72 -16.55 7.25
CA ARG A 735 15.26 -17.27 6.05
C ARG A 735 15.38 -18.78 6.24
N GLN A 736 14.28 -19.52 6.12
CA GLN A 736 14.30 -20.96 5.86
C GLN A 736 13.00 -21.43 5.14
N GLU A 737 12.89 -22.72 4.83
CA GLU A 737 12.26 -23.19 3.58
C GLU A 737 11.13 -24.22 3.76
N SER A 738 10.25 -24.32 2.75
CA SER A 738 9.17 -25.33 2.58
C SER A 738 8.02 -25.28 3.61
N ILE A 739 6.83 -25.84 3.40
CA ILE A 739 6.29 -26.70 2.32
C ILE A 739 4.99 -26.07 1.78
N ARG A 740 4.73 -26.13 0.46
CA ARG A 740 3.42 -25.73 -0.11
C ARG A 740 2.42 -26.89 -0.07
N LYS A 741 1.31 -26.73 0.66
CA LYS A 741 0.05 -27.44 0.36
C LYS A 741 -0.86 -26.52 -0.45
N VAL A 742 -1.55 -27.07 -1.45
CA VAL A 742 -2.49 -26.35 -2.32
C VAL A 742 -3.90 -26.92 -2.11
N PHE A 743 -4.89 -26.05 -1.99
CA PHE A 743 -6.32 -26.37 -1.97
C PHE A 743 -7.10 -25.24 -2.69
N PRO A 744 -8.35 -25.47 -3.16
CA PRO A 744 -8.65 -25.17 -4.56
C PRO A 744 -9.24 -23.78 -4.83
N LEU A 745 -9.24 -23.41 -6.11
CA LEU A 745 -10.12 -22.39 -6.66
C LEU A 745 -11.58 -22.81 -6.49
N ASN A 746 -12.39 -21.95 -5.88
CA ASN A 746 -13.85 -22.00 -5.92
C ASN A 746 -14.42 -20.60 -6.14
N LEU A 747 -15.58 -20.53 -6.77
CA LEU A 747 -16.27 -19.29 -7.12
C LEU A 747 -16.77 -18.57 -5.85
N GLY A 748 -16.86 -17.23 -5.90
CA GLY A 748 -17.66 -16.46 -4.93
C GLY A 748 -17.13 -16.44 -3.49
N GLY A 749 -15.81 -16.49 -3.28
CA GLY A 749 -15.20 -16.49 -1.95
C GLY A 749 -15.50 -15.23 -1.13
N SER A 750 -16.47 -15.32 -0.21
CA SER A 750 -16.61 -14.34 0.88
C SER A 750 -15.74 -14.73 2.06
N ASP A 751 -14.78 -13.87 2.44
CA ASP A 751 -13.94 -14.06 3.63
C ASP A 751 -14.80 -14.26 4.89
N THR A 752 -14.76 -15.46 5.47
CA THR A 752 -15.48 -15.79 6.72
C THR A 752 -14.52 -16.00 7.88
N CYS A 753 -14.96 -15.65 9.09
CA CYS A 753 -14.17 -15.84 10.30
C CYS A 753 -14.07 -17.33 10.63
N TYR A 754 -12.85 -17.81 10.86
CA TYR A 754 -12.60 -19.19 11.27
C TYR A 754 -13.40 -19.60 12.52
N PHE A 755 -13.53 -18.72 13.52
CA PHE A 755 -14.27 -18.98 14.75
C PHE A 755 -15.80 -18.84 14.59
N CYS A 756 -16.29 -17.65 14.20
CA CYS A 756 -17.74 -17.36 14.24
C CYS A 756 -18.48 -17.61 12.91
N LYS A 757 -17.76 -17.99 11.84
CA LYS A 757 -18.23 -18.25 10.46
C LYS A 757 -18.95 -17.09 9.75
N LYS A 758 -19.18 -15.95 10.41
CA LYS A 758 -19.69 -14.71 9.80
C LYS A 758 -18.63 -14.05 8.89
N ARG A 759 -19.07 -13.25 7.91
CA ARG A 759 -18.19 -12.50 6.99
C ARG A 759 -17.29 -11.50 7.74
N VAL A 760 -16.03 -11.38 7.34
CA VAL A 760 -15.03 -10.45 7.91
C VAL A 760 -14.71 -9.37 6.87
N TYR A 761 -14.91 -8.10 7.23
CA TYR A 761 -14.54 -6.98 6.35
C TYR A 761 -13.07 -6.60 6.51
N VAL A 762 -12.44 -6.07 5.46
CA VAL A 762 -10.97 -5.83 5.43
C VAL A 762 -10.47 -4.99 6.61
N MET A 763 -11.24 -3.99 7.05
CA MET A 763 -10.92 -3.12 8.19
C MET A 763 -10.98 -3.83 9.56
N GLU A 764 -11.64 -4.98 9.66
CA GLU A 764 -11.82 -5.79 10.88
C GLU A 764 -10.96 -7.07 10.86
N ARG A 765 -10.29 -7.34 9.74
CA ARG A 765 -9.67 -8.62 9.39
C ARG A 765 -8.28 -8.78 9.99
N LEU A 766 -8.14 -9.71 10.93
CA LEU A 766 -6.87 -10.33 11.25
C LEU A 766 -6.64 -11.56 10.37
N SER A 767 -5.38 -11.83 10.02
CA SER A 767 -4.95 -13.02 9.29
C SER A 767 -3.79 -13.72 10.01
N ALA A 768 -3.94 -15.01 10.29
CA ALA A 768 -2.90 -15.86 10.90
C ALA A 768 -3.08 -17.31 10.42
N GLU A 769 -1.99 -18.04 10.21
CA GLU A 769 -1.97 -19.45 9.77
C GLU A 769 -2.83 -19.76 8.52
N GLY A 770 -2.96 -18.79 7.62
CA GLY A 770 -3.80 -18.91 6.40
C GLY A 770 -5.31 -18.74 6.64
N HIS A 771 -5.73 -18.37 7.85
CA HIS A 771 -7.13 -18.16 8.23
C HIS A 771 -7.43 -16.70 8.57
N PHE A 772 -8.71 -16.30 8.43
CA PHE A 772 -9.20 -14.96 8.73
C PHE A 772 -10.06 -14.92 10.00
N PHE A 773 -10.00 -13.80 10.72
CA PHE A 773 -10.71 -13.60 11.99
C PHE A 773 -11.17 -12.15 12.14
N HIS A 774 -12.35 -11.92 12.74
CA HIS A 774 -12.62 -10.62 13.37
C HIS A 774 -11.65 -10.43 14.55
N ARG A 775 -11.19 -9.18 14.75
CA ARG A 775 -10.31 -8.80 15.87
C ARG A 775 -10.80 -9.26 17.25
N GLU A 776 -12.10 -9.32 17.46
CA GLU A 776 -12.72 -9.77 18.73
C GLU A 776 -12.89 -11.28 18.84
N CYS A 777 -12.86 -12.03 17.72
CA CYS A 777 -13.04 -13.48 17.71
C CYS A 777 -11.72 -14.24 17.87
N PHE A 778 -10.57 -13.61 17.59
CA PHE A 778 -9.24 -14.22 17.72
C PHE A 778 -8.86 -14.41 19.20
N ARG A 779 -9.28 -15.54 19.80
CA ARG A 779 -9.20 -15.81 21.26
C ARG A 779 -8.45 -17.10 21.58
N CYS A 780 -7.89 -17.16 22.78
CA CYS A 780 -7.28 -18.37 23.34
C CYS A 780 -8.33 -19.43 23.69
N SER A 781 -8.14 -20.67 23.22
CA SER A 781 -9.02 -21.81 23.49
C SER A 781 -9.18 -22.18 24.97
N VAL A 782 -8.18 -21.87 25.81
CA VAL A 782 -8.15 -22.25 27.24
C VAL A 782 -8.72 -21.17 28.16
N CYS A 783 -8.54 -19.89 27.83
CA CYS A 783 -8.89 -18.77 28.74
C CYS A 783 -9.73 -17.66 28.11
N GLY A 784 -10.19 -17.82 26.87
CA GLY A 784 -11.07 -16.87 26.17
C GLY A 784 -10.46 -15.49 25.86
N THR A 785 -9.26 -15.18 26.34
CA THR A 785 -8.60 -13.88 26.16
C THR A 785 -8.29 -13.63 24.69
N THR A 786 -8.60 -12.42 24.21
CA THR A 786 -8.26 -11.98 22.85
C THR A 786 -6.74 -11.97 22.65
N LEU A 787 -6.29 -12.70 21.62
CA LEU A 787 -4.90 -12.85 21.24
C LEU A 787 -4.44 -11.66 20.40
N ARG A 788 -3.12 -11.45 20.32
CA ARG A 788 -2.48 -10.49 19.40
C ARG A 788 -1.60 -11.25 18.42
N LEU A 789 -1.44 -10.74 17.20
CA LEU A 789 -0.62 -11.40 16.16
C LEU A 789 0.84 -11.65 16.60
N ALA A 790 1.43 -10.79 17.44
CA ALA A 790 2.77 -11.01 18.01
C ALA A 790 2.81 -11.97 19.24
N ALA A 791 1.66 -12.42 19.73
CA ALA A 791 1.51 -13.05 21.04
C ALA A 791 0.50 -14.21 21.11
N TYR A 792 0.40 -15.02 20.05
CA TYR A 792 -0.25 -16.33 20.08
C TYR A 792 0.76 -17.47 19.93
N ALA A 793 0.27 -18.69 20.08
CA ALA A 793 0.86 -19.92 19.56
C ALA A 793 -0.27 -20.76 18.93
N PHE A 794 0.03 -21.47 17.85
CA PHE A 794 -0.91 -22.32 17.13
C PHE A 794 -0.51 -23.78 17.31
N ASP A 795 -1.49 -24.64 17.56
CA ASP A 795 -1.31 -26.09 17.51
C ASP A 795 -1.86 -26.61 16.18
N GLY A 796 -0.95 -27.05 15.30
CA GLY A 796 -1.28 -27.54 13.96
C GLY A 796 -1.95 -28.91 13.95
N ASP A 797 -1.86 -29.68 15.04
CA ASP A 797 -2.47 -31.01 15.13
C ASP A 797 -3.94 -30.92 15.57
N GLU A 798 -4.30 -29.94 16.40
CA GLU A 798 -5.69 -29.69 16.83
C GLU A 798 -6.38 -28.48 16.16
N GLY A 799 -5.66 -27.67 15.37
CA GLY A 799 -6.21 -26.46 14.72
C GLY A 799 -6.59 -25.33 15.69
N LYS A 800 -5.96 -25.28 16.87
CA LYS A 800 -6.36 -24.38 17.98
C LYS A 800 -5.33 -23.30 18.26
N PHE A 801 -5.84 -22.15 18.71
CA PHE A 801 -5.03 -20.97 19.06
C PHE A 801 -4.95 -20.80 20.58
N PHE A 802 -3.72 -20.57 21.07
CA PHE A 802 -3.39 -20.47 22.48
C PHE A 802 -2.63 -19.17 22.75
N CYS A 803 -2.71 -18.65 23.98
CA CYS A 803 -1.73 -17.67 24.46
C CYS A 803 -0.46 -18.40 24.92
N LYS A 804 0.70 -17.70 24.86
CA LYS A 804 2.01 -18.30 25.15
C LYS A 804 2.08 -19.09 26.49
N PRO A 805 1.48 -18.64 27.61
CA PRO A 805 1.44 -19.44 28.85
C PRO A 805 0.69 -20.77 28.73
N HIS A 806 -0.51 -20.78 28.15
CA HIS A 806 -1.31 -22.01 28.05
C HIS A 806 -0.74 -23.01 27.04
N PHE A 807 -0.07 -22.54 25.99
CA PHE A 807 0.64 -23.43 25.06
C PHE A 807 1.74 -24.26 25.73
N VAL A 808 2.50 -23.65 26.65
CA VAL A 808 3.53 -24.36 27.44
C VAL A 808 2.89 -25.42 28.34
N HIS A 809 1.76 -25.10 28.97
CA HIS A 809 1.03 -26.03 29.85
C HIS A 809 0.36 -27.19 29.08
N CYS A 810 -0.12 -26.96 27.85
CA CYS A 810 -0.61 -28.03 26.98
C CYS A 810 0.52 -28.96 26.52
N LYS A 811 1.70 -28.43 26.15
CA LYS A 811 2.82 -29.27 25.69
C LYS A 811 3.40 -30.18 26.77
N THR A 812 3.48 -29.74 28.04
CA THR A 812 3.95 -30.62 29.13
C THR A 812 3.00 -31.80 29.38
N ASN A 813 1.68 -31.57 29.34
CA ASN A 813 0.68 -32.64 29.42
C ASN A 813 0.72 -33.58 28.19
N SER A 814 0.90 -33.05 26.99
CA SER A 814 1.05 -33.83 25.75
C SER A 814 2.25 -34.78 25.81
N GLN A 815 3.42 -34.31 26.24
CA GLN A 815 4.61 -35.14 26.41
C GLN A 815 4.45 -36.24 27.48
N GLN A 816 3.72 -35.97 28.56
CA GLN A 816 3.38 -37.01 29.55
C GLN A 816 2.40 -38.06 29.00
N ARG A 817 1.45 -37.67 28.14
CA ARG A 817 0.58 -38.63 27.43
C ARG A 817 1.37 -39.51 26.45
N LYS A 818 2.28 -38.94 25.64
CA LYS A 818 3.10 -39.73 24.71
C LYS A 818 3.96 -40.77 25.43
N ARG A 819 4.69 -40.38 26.47
CA ARG A 819 5.46 -41.31 27.31
C ARG A 819 4.61 -42.40 27.97
N ARG A 820 3.33 -42.15 28.28
CA ARG A 820 2.40 -43.19 28.80
C ARG A 820 1.81 -44.11 27.73
N ALA A 821 1.79 -43.69 26.46
CA ALA A 821 1.40 -44.54 25.34
C ALA A 821 2.58 -45.44 24.89
N GLU A 822 3.78 -44.85 24.79
CA GLU A 822 5.03 -45.55 24.48
C GLU A 822 5.30 -46.69 25.50
N LEU A 823 5.08 -46.44 26.81
CA LEU A 823 5.19 -47.46 27.87
C LEU A 823 4.07 -48.52 27.87
N LYS A 824 3.01 -48.35 27.07
CA LYS A 824 1.96 -49.36 26.88
C LYS A 824 2.28 -50.27 25.70
N GLN A 825 2.68 -49.69 24.56
CA GLN A 825 3.05 -50.49 23.38
C GLN A 825 4.18 -51.48 23.70
N GLN A 826 5.21 -51.06 24.45
CA GLN A 826 6.28 -51.97 24.90
C GLN A 826 5.80 -53.11 25.83
N LYS A 827 4.62 -53.00 26.45
CA LYS A 827 3.99 -54.08 27.24
C LYS A 827 2.98 -54.92 26.45
N GLU A 828 2.60 -54.48 25.27
CA GLU A 828 1.67 -55.17 24.37
C GLU A 828 2.46 -55.96 23.30
N GLU A 829 3.68 -55.50 22.92
CA GLU A 829 4.58 -56.19 21.96
C GLU A 829 5.27 -57.45 22.52
N GLU A 830 5.61 -57.52 23.82
CA GLU A 830 6.15 -58.73 24.45
C GLU A 830 5.09 -59.85 24.62
N GLY A 831 3.80 -59.55 24.38
CA GLY A 831 2.68 -60.28 24.97
C GLY A 831 1.82 -61.16 24.06
N MET A 832 2.05 -61.26 22.74
CA MET A 832 1.10 -61.96 21.86
C MET A 832 1.65 -62.67 20.60
N TRP A 833 2.77 -63.38 20.72
CA TRP A 833 3.13 -64.43 19.74
C TRP A 833 2.36 -65.73 20.01
N LYS A 834 1.11 -65.84 19.50
CA LYS A 834 0.44 -67.11 19.11
C LYS A 834 -0.92 -66.92 18.44
N GLU A 835 -1.01 -67.42 17.19
CA GLU A 835 -1.99 -68.38 16.63
C GLU A 835 -3.40 -68.55 17.27
N GLN A 836 -4.50 -68.84 16.54
CA GLN A 836 -4.89 -68.65 15.12
C GLN A 836 -6.39 -69.00 14.94
N GLU A 837 -7.00 -68.65 13.79
CA GLU A 837 -8.32 -69.13 13.27
C GLU A 837 -9.63 -68.77 14.03
N ALA A 838 -10.79 -69.23 13.52
CA ALA A 838 -12.16 -68.69 13.74
C ALA A 838 -13.23 -69.82 13.49
N PRO A 839 -14.55 -69.62 13.17
CA PRO A 839 -15.46 -68.43 13.21
C PRO A 839 -16.95 -68.68 13.67
N ARG A 840 -17.75 -67.60 13.80
CA ARG A 840 -19.25 -67.49 13.81
C ARG A 840 -20.08 -67.97 15.03
N ARG A 841 -20.98 -67.10 15.55
CA ARG A 841 -22.48 -67.11 15.38
C ARG A 841 -23.23 -66.26 16.44
N ASP A 842 -24.31 -65.61 16.01
CA ASP A 842 -25.33 -64.85 16.77
C ASP A 842 -26.54 -65.79 17.16
N PRO A 843 -27.67 -65.37 17.79
CA PRO A 843 -28.11 -64.01 18.19
C PRO A 843 -28.71 -63.95 19.66
N PRO A 844 -29.92 -63.41 20.04
CA PRO A 844 -30.17 -62.82 21.38
C PRO A 844 -31.43 -63.48 22.07
N PRO A 845 -32.40 -62.78 22.74
CA PRO A 845 -32.41 -61.57 23.59
C PRO A 845 -33.02 -61.84 25.00
N GLU A 846 -33.25 -60.82 25.84
CA GLU A 846 -34.57 -60.48 26.44
C GLU A 846 -34.54 -59.20 27.33
N SER A 847 -35.65 -58.81 27.97
CA SER A 847 -35.85 -57.48 28.59
C SER A 847 -36.83 -57.45 29.79
N SER A 848 -37.07 -56.23 30.32
CA SER A 848 -38.17 -55.84 31.24
C SER A 848 -37.95 -55.88 32.77
N CYS A 849 -37.55 -54.73 33.30
CA CYS A 849 -38.22 -53.94 34.37
C CYS A 849 -39.14 -54.59 35.43
N ALA A 850 -38.88 -54.32 36.73
CA ALA A 850 -39.79 -53.79 37.79
C ALA A 850 -39.28 -54.11 39.22
N ALA A 851 -39.73 -53.49 40.34
CA ALA A 851 -40.05 -52.07 40.65
C ALA A 851 -40.26 -51.85 42.18
N ALA A 852 -39.60 -50.85 42.79
CA ALA A 852 -39.87 -50.26 44.12
C ALA A 852 -39.77 -51.21 45.37
N ALA A 853 -39.89 -50.80 46.65
CA ALA A 853 -40.15 -49.49 47.30
C ALA A 853 -39.62 -49.43 48.77
N ILE A 854 -39.61 -48.24 49.41
CA ILE A 854 -39.62 -47.98 50.89
C ILE A 854 -38.28 -48.31 51.64
N SER A 855 -37.79 -47.62 52.69
CA SER A 855 -38.24 -46.53 53.61
C SER A 855 -37.11 -45.55 54.01
N MET A 856 -37.46 -44.43 54.67
CA MET A 856 -36.60 -43.58 55.54
C MET A 856 -37.12 -43.69 57.00
N PRO A 857 -36.31 -43.45 58.07
CA PRO A 857 -36.18 -42.08 58.63
C PRO A 857 -34.84 -41.71 59.34
N GLU A 858 -34.67 -40.39 59.57
CA GLU A 858 -34.02 -39.65 60.69
C GLU A 858 -32.77 -40.16 61.48
N GLY A 859 -31.88 -39.22 61.86
CA GLY A 859 -30.96 -39.39 63.02
C GLY A 859 -29.61 -38.64 62.98
N SER A 860 -29.26 -37.91 64.05
CA SER A 860 -27.94 -37.27 64.33
C SER A 860 -27.92 -36.73 65.78
N PRO A 861 -26.77 -36.40 66.44
CA PRO A 861 -25.35 -36.75 66.22
C PRO A 861 -24.89 -37.69 67.39
N PRO A 862 -23.98 -37.39 68.36
CA PRO A 862 -22.60 -36.85 68.37
C PRO A 862 -21.56 -37.74 69.12
N GLY A 863 -20.26 -37.35 69.15
CA GLY A 863 -19.30 -37.82 70.17
C GLY A 863 -17.80 -37.77 69.80
N ILE A 864 -16.93 -37.25 70.69
CA ILE A 864 -15.46 -37.13 70.52
C ILE A 864 -14.73 -37.33 71.87
N PRO A 865 -13.55 -37.97 71.89
CA PRO A 865 -12.40 -37.47 72.69
C PRO A 865 -11.09 -37.44 71.85
N ASN A 866 -10.36 -36.31 71.71
CA ASN A 866 -9.46 -35.66 72.69
C ASN A 866 -8.29 -36.57 73.13
N SER A 867 -7.02 -36.16 72.99
CA SER A 867 -6.35 -35.08 73.76
C SER A 867 -4.96 -34.69 73.14
N PHE A 868 -4.15 -33.70 73.56
CA PHE A 868 -4.29 -32.46 74.38
C PHE A 868 -3.05 -31.54 74.17
N PHE A 869 -3.24 -30.20 74.08
CA PHE A 869 -2.28 -29.10 74.43
C PHE A 869 -0.91 -28.99 73.69
N ARG A 870 -0.12 -27.90 73.81
CA ARG A 870 -0.34 -26.43 73.66
C ARG A 870 1.04 -25.70 73.73
N LYS A 871 1.14 -24.45 73.22
CA LYS A 871 2.34 -23.55 73.20
C LYS A 871 3.42 -24.00 72.19
N ALA A 872 4.21 -23.17 71.46
CA ALA A 872 4.54 -21.73 71.41
C ALA A 872 6.01 -21.40 71.80
N LEU A 873 6.78 -20.99 70.77
CA LEU A 873 8.04 -20.22 70.76
C LEU A 873 9.25 -20.66 71.62
N SER A 874 10.30 -21.17 70.95
CA SER A 874 11.72 -20.93 71.30
C SER A 874 12.64 -21.15 70.08
N TRP A 875 13.85 -20.57 70.10
CA TRP A 875 14.86 -20.60 69.02
C TRP A 875 15.83 -21.80 69.16
N SER A 876 16.56 -22.23 68.11
CA SER A 876 17.83 -21.58 67.70
C SER A 876 18.50 -22.23 66.46
N LEU A 877 19.63 -21.65 66.03
CA LEU A 877 20.27 -21.82 64.73
C LEU A 877 20.99 -23.18 64.52
N ARG A 878 21.03 -23.64 63.26
CA ARG A 878 22.25 -24.19 62.62
C ARG A 878 22.16 -24.21 61.09
N LEU A 879 23.14 -23.62 60.42
CA LEU A 879 23.31 -23.62 58.96
C LEU A 879 24.35 -24.66 58.52
N PRO A 880 24.04 -25.57 57.58
CA PRO A 880 25.03 -26.44 56.96
C PRO A 880 25.33 -26.03 55.50
N TRP A 881 26.36 -25.19 55.32
CA TRP A 881 27.41 -25.26 54.28
C TRP A 881 27.08 -25.45 52.77
N GLY A 882 25.82 -25.48 52.33
CA GLY A 882 25.45 -25.80 50.94
C GLY A 882 25.62 -24.68 49.90
N LEU A 883 25.64 -23.41 50.31
CA LEU A 883 25.47 -22.27 49.38
C LEU A 883 26.76 -21.79 48.69
N PHE A 884 27.95 -22.08 49.22
CA PHE A 884 29.22 -21.54 48.70
C PHE A 884 29.74 -22.19 47.40
N HIS A 885 29.07 -23.22 46.86
CA HIS A 885 29.51 -23.91 45.63
C HIS A 885 28.74 -23.55 44.35
N LEU A 886 27.63 -22.79 44.45
CA LEU A 886 26.87 -22.34 43.29
C LEU A 886 27.65 -21.35 42.39
N PRO A 887 28.27 -20.27 42.91
CA PRO A 887 29.00 -19.31 42.07
C PRO A 887 30.16 -19.94 41.32
N ARG A 888 30.91 -20.83 41.98
CA ARG A 888 32.10 -21.49 41.40
C ARG A 888 31.75 -22.47 40.29
N ARG A 889 30.58 -23.14 40.36
CA ARG A 889 30.06 -23.97 39.25
C ARG A 889 29.65 -23.11 38.05
N LEU A 890 29.00 -21.97 38.30
CA LEU A 890 28.55 -21.04 37.27
C LEU A 890 29.75 -20.41 36.52
N LEU A 891 30.78 -19.99 37.26
CA LEU A 891 32.05 -19.49 36.70
C LEU A 891 32.77 -20.54 35.83
N ASN A 892 32.85 -21.79 36.31
CA ASN A 892 33.47 -22.89 35.55
C ASN A 892 32.69 -23.20 34.26
N TRP A 893 31.35 -23.12 34.29
CA TRP A 893 30.50 -23.31 33.12
C TRP A 893 30.68 -22.19 32.08
N ILE A 894 30.77 -20.93 32.54
CA ILE A 894 31.10 -19.77 31.69
C ILE A 894 32.50 -19.90 31.07
N GLN A 895 33.51 -20.34 31.82
CA GLN A 895 34.84 -20.64 31.26
C GLN A 895 34.80 -21.79 30.23
N GLY A 896 33.95 -22.81 30.44
CA GLY A 896 33.73 -23.88 29.46
C GLY A 896 33.16 -23.34 28.14
N LEU A 897 32.13 -22.50 28.22
CA LEU A 897 31.53 -21.81 27.05
C LEU A 897 32.54 -20.90 26.34
N LEU A 898 33.31 -20.09 27.08
CA LEU A 898 34.35 -19.23 26.50
C LEU A 898 35.46 -20.01 25.80
N ARG A 899 35.87 -21.17 26.35
CA ARG A 899 36.85 -22.06 25.70
C ARG A 899 36.27 -22.71 24.45
N ALA A 900 35.03 -23.21 24.50
CA ALA A 900 34.35 -23.79 23.34
C ALA A 900 34.17 -22.75 22.21
N ALA A 901 33.76 -21.52 22.55
CA ALA A 901 33.65 -20.42 21.61
C ALA A 901 35.03 -20.02 21.03
N SER A 902 36.07 -19.90 21.86
CA SER A 902 37.44 -19.60 21.41
C SER A 902 37.97 -20.66 20.45
N GLN A 903 37.69 -21.94 20.72
CA GLN A 903 38.07 -23.05 19.85
C GLN A 903 37.32 -22.98 18.52
N HIS A 904 35.98 -22.87 18.55
CA HIS A 904 35.15 -22.74 17.36
C HIS A 904 35.50 -21.52 16.48
N ILE A 905 35.85 -20.38 17.08
CA ILE A 905 36.30 -19.17 16.35
C ILE A 905 37.68 -19.40 15.71
N ARG A 906 38.60 -20.08 16.40
CA ARG A 906 39.96 -20.39 15.92
C ARG A 906 39.93 -21.37 14.74
N ASP A 907 39.09 -22.40 14.84
CA ASP A 907 38.93 -23.42 13.81
C ASP A 907 38.20 -22.90 12.56
N ASN A 908 37.45 -21.79 12.68
CA ASN A 908 36.75 -21.12 11.58
C ASN A 908 37.37 -19.77 11.15
N ALA A 909 38.57 -19.41 11.62
CA ALA A 909 39.10 -18.04 11.57
C ALA A 909 39.08 -17.37 10.17
N TYR A 910 39.27 -18.14 9.09
CA TYR A 910 39.22 -17.65 7.71
C TYR A 910 37.87 -17.04 7.28
N ASN A 911 36.76 -17.40 7.93
CA ASN A 911 35.43 -16.89 7.60
C ASN A 911 35.05 -15.61 8.37
N TYR A 912 35.88 -15.16 9.32
CA TYR A 912 35.47 -14.24 10.39
C TYR A 912 36.42 -13.04 10.62
N CYS A 913 37.28 -12.69 9.65
CA CYS A 913 38.19 -11.54 9.77
C CYS A 913 37.48 -10.22 10.15
N TYR A 914 36.39 -9.86 9.45
CA TYR A 914 35.68 -8.60 9.71
C TYR A 914 35.03 -8.54 11.11
N THR A 915 34.59 -9.69 11.62
CA THR A 915 34.08 -9.80 13.00
C THR A 915 35.20 -9.81 14.05
N TYR A 916 36.44 -10.13 13.68
CA TYR A 916 37.59 -10.09 14.59
C TYR A 916 37.99 -8.65 14.93
N GLU A 917 37.91 -7.73 13.96
CA GLU A 917 38.14 -6.29 14.16
C GLU A 917 37.05 -5.63 15.02
N LEU A 918 35.79 -6.05 14.85
CA LEU A 918 34.67 -5.58 15.70
C LEU A 918 34.78 -6.11 17.14
N LEU A 919 35.18 -7.37 17.33
CA LEU A 919 35.30 -7.98 18.66
C LEU A 919 36.56 -7.52 19.43
N SER A 920 37.67 -7.20 18.75
CA SER A 920 38.88 -6.69 19.41
C SER A 920 38.67 -5.31 20.03
N LEU A 921 37.77 -4.49 19.48
CA LEU A 921 37.34 -3.21 20.05
C LEU A 921 36.25 -3.37 21.13
N GLY A 922 35.31 -4.30 20.96
CA GLY A 922 34.17 -4.47 21.88
C GLY A 922 34.51 -5.19 23.19
N LEU A 923 35.40 -6.18 23.17
CA LEU A 923 35.71 -7.00 24.36
C LEU A 923 36.42 -6.23 25.49
N PRO A 924 37.39 -5.33 25.24
CA PRO A 924 37.98 -4.49 26.29
C PRO A 924 36.96 -3.57 26.96
N LEU A 925 36.04 -2.99 26.18
CA LEU A 925 34.94 -2.15 26.70
C LEU A 925 34.02 -2.94 27.65
N LEU A 926 33.67 -4.17 27.31
CA LEU A 926 32.86 -5.04 28.18
C LEU A 926 33.60 -5.45 29.46
N TRP A 927 34.93 -5.64 29.41
CA TRP A 927 35.74 -5.85 30.61
C TRP A 927 35.69 -4.60 31.52
N VAL A 928 35.96 -3.41 30.97
CA VAL A 928 35.95 -2.15 31.72
C VAL A 928 34.58 -1.87 32.35
N PHE A 929 33.47 -2.13 31.64
CA PHE A 929 32.14 -2.03 32.24
C PHE A 929 31.91 -3.05 33.38
N SER A 930 32.48 -4.26 33.31
CA SER A 930 32.39 -5.23 34.40
C SER A 930 33.20 -4.84 35.63
N GLU A 931 34.37 -4.22 35.45
CA GLU A 931 35.18 -3.69 36.57
C GLU A 931 34.56 -2.42 37.17
N ALA A 932 33.99 -1.52 36.36
CA ALA A 932 33.25 -0.36 36.84
C ALA A 932 32.04 -0.77 37.70
N LEU A 933 31.24 -1.73 37.23
CA LEU A 933 30.12 -2.29 38.01
C LEU A 933 30.61 -2.97 39.31
N ALA A 934 31.78 -3.63 39.29
CA ALA A 934 32.37 -4.23 40.49
C ALA A 934 33.04 -3.21 41.44
N SER A 935 33.34 -1.99 40.99
CA SER A 935 33.73 -0.87 41.87
C SER A 935 32.51 -0.27 42.53
N MET A 936 31.49 0.11 41.74
CA MET A 936 30.21 0.64 42.22
C MET A 936 29.54 -0.27 43.25
N TYR A 937 29.64 -1.60 43.08
CA TYR A 937 29.09 -2.55 44.04
C TYR A 937 29.84 -2.52 45.39
N ARG A 938 31.18 -2.45 45.39
CA ARG A 938 31.97 -2.37 46.63
C ARG A 938 31.81 -1.03 47.34
N GLU A 939 31.79 0.06 46.59
CA GLU A 939 31.48 1.40 47.11
C GLU A 939 30.07 1.44 47.76
N SER A 940 29.11 0.65 47.25
CA SER A 940 27.78 0.50 47.85
C SER A 940 27.75 -0.34 49.13
N GLU A 941 28.66 -1.31 49.29
CA GLU A 941 28.79 -2.10 50.53
C GLU A 941 29.52 -1.30 51.63
N GLU A 942 30.65 -0.64 51.30
CA GLU A 942 31.41 0.17 52.27
C GLU A 942 30.61 1.38 52.79
N SER A 943 29.79 2.01 51.95
CA SER A 943 28.89 3.09 52.40
C SER A 943 27.75 2.60 53.30
N LEU A 944 27.25 1.38 53.10
CA LEU A 944 26.24 0.76 53.98
C LEU A 944 26.82 0.37 55.34
N GLU A 945 28.07 -0.12 55.40
CA GLU A 945 28.74 -0.41 56.68
C GLU A 945 29.09 0.88 57.44
N SER A 946 29.55 1.93 56.75
CA SER A 946 29.80 3.24 57.38
C SER A 946 28.55 3.86 58.01
N ILE A 947 27.41 3.81 57.32
CA ILE A 947 26.12 4.29 57.85
C ILE A 947 25.65 3.44 59.04
N ARG A 948 25.90 2.12 59.01
CA ARG A 948 25.54 1.18 60.07
C ARG A 948 26.34 1.43 61.35
N ASP A 949 27.65 1.62 61.25
CA ASP A 949 28.50 1.88 62.42
C ASP A 949 28.26 3.28 63.00
N TRP A 950 27.94 4.28 62.16
CA TRP A 950 27.47 5.58 62.63
C TRP A 950 26.17 5.48 63.43
N LEU A 951 25.18 4.72 62.95
CA LEU A 951 23.93 4.48 63.66
C LEU A 951 24.11 3.70 64.97
N LEU A 952 25.06 2.77 65.03
CA LEU A 952 25.37 2.01 66.24
C LEU A 952 26.15 2.84 67.28
N GLY A 953 26.93 3.84 66.86
CA GLY A 953 27.63 4.75 67.76
C GLY A 953 26.76 5.79 68.47
N CYS A 954 25.51 5.99 68.04
CA CYS A 954 24.64 7.08 68.53
C CYS A 954 23.64 6.68 69.64
N PHE A 955 23.60 5.42 70.09
CA PHE A 955 22.68 4.96 71.14
C PHE A 955 23.45 4.43 72.37
N PRO A 956 23.52 5.19 73.48
CA PRO A 956 24.21 4.75 74.69
C PRO A 956 23.39 3.70 75.47
N ASP A 957 24.09 2.69 76.01
CA ASP A 957 23.50 1.59 76.79
C ASP A 957 22.64 2.05 77.97
N LYS A 958 21.49 1.39 78.17
CA LYS A 958 20.90 1.21 79.50
C LYS A 958 19.82 0.12 79.57
N LEU A 959 19.86 -0.59 80.72
CA LEU A 959 18.80 -1.40 81.34
C LEU A 959 18.49 -2.77 80.70
N HIS A 960 19.40 -3.71 81.05
CA HIS A 960 19.12 -5.01 81.69
C HIS A 960 18.09 -5.98 81.08
#